data_AF-A0AAJ4A831-F1
#
_entry.id   AF-A0AAJ4A831-F1
#
_cell.length_a   1.000
_cell.length_b   1.000
_cell.length_c   1.000
_cell.angle_alpha   90.00
_cell.angle_beta   90.00
_cell.angle_gamma   90.00
#
_symmetry.space_group_name_H-M   'P 1'
#
loop_
_entity.id
_entity.type
_entity.pdbx_description
1 polymer ?
#
loop_
_entity_poly.entity_id
_entity_poly.type
_entity_poly.pdbx_seq_one_letter_code
_entity_poly.pdbx_strand_id
1 'polypeptide(L)'
;MATFPSIETVLMEIHQSLGLKQGQTKTKRKFSTGNMRLAEHQAMGERILSEIFDELELDGQARADFMTNLTELGNAFKGLECNTWTFQADERQVLWVLLGYFFTPGIARHTAFWNLHGNLDRGMPRGSFWYLPEPRTTPDGTKIDLPVKQVIDWLADLAGGSIESLSETRIRVKTDRGQDDADTFTRTLYNWRSGTLPFHDKIYQFFPDDLDIPFEGTIEIDTAQPAAHQFDTAVAFLKNRELDVNEDALRRELAMGNDHDVKRIIAGQATKSEKELLVRLVADRYQKPTTKIIRQRLLFARLMQDGYDRILKKLCPGVDKLCSNFEQNKLLQILASYKHIYNLTVEAWRNFRSSGEAAENAWFEEQLEPGDANTLYLSILPSRRKTGNLELAQLLTQLFSLSRPGDELTDIVGSDAPTHAQIVRSRVELLRNQAEEAEAARDLIERARTASPWRTFQKENRFAVMAQVANFAGLSPKARWAATSRMKELADTPEQKIQRILLELGNYLGGQGRKRLPNDACTRVESLLNEAKQNSAYENWRALLLHFEAKHQLAMDDINNASKSFRQALEASDEKAYGTLKGEIALDCLATEVANQRLVPNNHERYYRAMLGWGVFNNRQVLDLYDSAREAADYFWHELYTPYPGIEPMKPVSEQALKDSFGLIMSGDLPGLENWIKDNSRKFSNSLKCVTGDSVLMLWIKLRSHFNDQLPKLRRIAPAEFESELQRVETITITWRQAIKLLASKVEKQLNYADFKGQTPLMLVAEAGDAELVQCFLDAGADPDLQDFEGRSALHAAVKSHDKRTIDALLDHPCITDLSTVDGRSPMHTGAWSGNGYAIDRLIELSPQLAWRRDSHDMTPLELAEKLCEEPDALAYLNQELEKQKRKPVYAKDLEGLISSLENAPMIN
;
A
#
# COMPACT_ATOMS: atom_id res chain seq x y z
N MET A 1 7.98 -5.79 18.15
CA MET A 1 7.71 -6.97 17.29
C MET A 1 8.78 -6.99 16.21
N ALA A 2 9.20 -8.16 15.73
CA ALA A 2 10.23 -8.25 14.69
C ALA A 2 9.60 -8.15 13.29
N THR A 3 8.75 -7.13 13.12
CA THR A 3 8.04 -6.81 11.89
C THR A 3 8.60 -5.54 11.28
N PHE A 4 8.24 -5.31 10.03
CA PHE A 4 8.49 -4.06 9.37
C PHE A 4 7.62 -2.96 10.01
N PRO A 5 8.14 -1.74 10.22
CA PRO A 5 7.32 -0.63 10.72
C PRO A 5 6.32 -0.21 9.64
N SER A 6 5.05 -0.06 9.99
CA SER A 6 4.04 0.40 9.03
C SER A 6 4.26 1.86 8.62
N ILE A 7 3.79 2.25 7.43
CA ILE A 7 3.91 3.65 6.97
C ILE A 7 3.17 4.60 7.91
N GLU A 8 2.07 4.13 8.50
CA GLU A 8 1.29 4.83 9.53
C GLU A 8 2.14 5.10 10.77
N THR A 9 2.95 4.13 11.18
CA THR A 9 3.91 4.30 12.27
C THR A 9 4.92 5.39 11.91
N VAL A 10 5.51 5.31 10.71
CA VAL A 10 6.49 6.31 10.25
C VAL A 10 5.89 7.72 10.23
N LEU A 11 4.68 7.90 9.72
CA LEU A 11 3.99 9.19 9.71
C LEU A 11 3.72 9.72 11.13
N MET A 12 3.32 8.84 12.04
CA MET A 12 3.15 9.22 13.45
C MET A 12 4.47 9.62 14.11
N GLU A 13 5.57 8.97 13.76
CA GLU A 13 6.90 9.33 14.29
C GLU A 13 7.39 10.66 13.73
N ILE A 14 7.14 10.96 12.45
CA ILE A 14 7.41 12.28 11.85
C ILE A 14 6.58 13.36 12.54
N HIS A 15 5.28 13.13 12.72
CA HIS A 15 4.36 14.02 13.42
C HIS A 15 4.84 14.34 14.83
N GLN A 16 5.27 13.31 15.58
CA GLN A 16 5.89 13.48 16.90
C GLN A 16 7.20 14.26 16.84
N SER A 17 8.07 13.96 15.87
CA SER A 17 9.34 14.65 15.64
C SER A 17 9.19 16.09 15.16
N LEU A 18 7.99 16.55 14.80
CA LEU A 18 7.69 17.96 14.58
C LEU A 18 7.20 18.67 15.86
N GLY A 19 6.83 17.91 16.90
CA GLY A 19 6.39 18.46 18.18
C GLY A 19 4.88 18.69 18.25
N LEU A 20 4.13 18.13 17.29
CA LEU A 20 2.68 18.26 17.19
C LEU A 20 1.97 17.44 18.29
N LYS A 21 0.77 17.90 18.67
CA LYS A 21 -0.01 17.30 19.76
C LYS A 21 -0.46 15.89 19.42
N GLN A 22 -0.19 14.97 20.34
CA GLN A 22 -0.53 13.58 20.17
C GLN A 22 -1.99 13.29 20.56
N GLY A 23 -2.72 12.58 19.69
CA GLY A 23 -4.01 11.98 20.04
C GLY A 23 -3.90 10.83 21.06
N GLN A 24 -5.04 10.29 21.49
CA GLN A 24 -5.10 9.19 22.47
C GLN A 24 -4.29 7.96 22.01
N THR A 25 -3.50 7.37 22.93
CA THR A 25 -2.63 6.22 22.67
C THR A 25 -3.36 5.02 22.05
N LYS A 26 -4.60 4.79 22.46
CA LYS A 26 -5.43 3.69 21.92
C LYS A 26 -5.74 3.89 20.44
N THR A 27 -6.11 5.10 20.04
CA THR A 27 -6.43 5.44 18.65
C THR A 27 -5.19 5.36 17.78
N LYS A 28 -4.05 5.87 18.29
CA LYS A 28 -2.74 5.73 17.65
C LYS A 28 -2.36 4.28 17.36
N ARG A 29 -2.49 3.41 18.36
CA ARG A 29 -2.20 1.98 18.19
C ARG A 29 -3.10 1.34 17.14
N LYS A 30 -4.39 1.70 17.11
CA LYS A 30 -5.32 1.19 16.09
C LYS A 30 -4.94 1.65 14.69
N PHE A 31 -4.51 2.90 14.53
CA PHE A 31 -4.04 3.43 13.25
C PHE A 31 -2.76 2.72 12.80
N SER A 32 -1.74 2.65 13.66
CA SER A 32 -0.45 2.02 13.32
C SER A 32 -0.57 0.54 12.95
N THR A 33 -1.50 -0.20 13.57
CA THR A 33 -1.72 -1.63 13.27
C THR A 33 -2.80 -1.85 12.21
N GLY A 34 -3.40 -0.79 11.67
CA GLY A 34 -4.55 -0.88 10.77
C GLY A 34 -5.75 -1.59 11.40
N ASN A 35 -5.95 -1.53 12.73
CA ASN A 35 -7.05 -2.17 13.48
C ASN A 35 -8.23 -1.21 13.74
N MET A 36 -8.68 -0.53 12.69
CA MET A 36 -9.85 0.35 12.64
C MET A 36 -10.47 0.38 11.23
N ARG A 37 -11.72 0.80 11.09
CA ARG A 37 -12.42 0.77 9.79
C ARG A 37 -11.63 1.52 8.72
N LEU A 38 -11.69 1.07 7.47
CA LEU A 38 -10.92 1.64 6.37
C LEU A 38 -11.18 3.15 6.21
N ALA A 39 -12.43 3.58 6.30
CA ALA A 39 -12.80 4.99 6.25
C ALA A 39 -12.22 5.80 7.43
N GLU A 40 -12.27 5.25 8.65
CA GLU A 40 -11.67 5.90 9.83
C GLU A 40 -10.14 5.97 9.69
N HIS A 41 -9.54 4.92 9.14
CA HIS A 41 -8.11 4.81 8.90
C HIS A 41 -7.64 5.87 7.88
N GLN A 42 -8.35 5.97 6.75
CA GLN A 42 -8.09 6.96 5.71
C GLN A 42 -8.19 8.39 6.26
N ALA A 43 -9.31 8.72 6.92
CA ALA A 43 -9.52 10.06 7.49
C ALA A 43 -8.44 10.43 8.52
N MET A 44 -7.96 9.46 9.32
CA MET A 44 -6.87 9.70 10.26
C MET A 44 -5.53 9.93 9.55
N GLY A 45 -5.25 9.18 8.47
CA GLY A 45 -4.05 9.38 7.65
C GLY A 45 -4.02 10.75 6.97
N GLU A 46 -5.13 11.14 6.33
CA GLU A 46 -5.30 12.46 5.70
C GLU A 46 -5.10 13.60 6.70
N ARG A 47 -5.67 13.48 7.91
CA ARG A 47 -5.49 14.46 8.97
C ARG A 47 -4.03 14.58 9.41
N ILE A 48 -3.34 13.46 9.65
CA ILE A 48 -1.93 13.47 10.06
C ILE A 48 -1.05 14.11 8.97
N LEU A 49 -1.30 13.78 7.71
CA LEU A 49 -0.57 14.36 6.58
C LEU A 49 -0.81 15.86 6.46
N SER A 50 -2.06 16.32 6.59
CA SER A 50 -2.37 17.76 6.60
C SER A 50 -1.65 18.48 7.73
N GLU A 51 -1.69 17.94 8.95
CA GLU A 51 -0.99 18.52 10.10
C GLU A 51 0.54 18.61 9.87
N ILE A 52 1.15 17.62 9.20
CA ILE A 52 2.58 17.66 8.80
C ILE A 52 2.83 18.75 7.74
N PHE A 53 1.99 18.85 6.72
CA PHE A 53 2.13 19.83 5.64
C PHE A 53 1.98 21.27 6.12
N ASP A 54 1.03 21.48 7.03
CA ASP A 54 0.76 22.80 7.59
C ASP A 54 1.90 23.22 8.53
N GLU A 55 2.43 22.31 9.35
CA GLU A 55 3.56 22.60 10.24
C GLU A 55 4.85 22.92 9.46
N LEU A 56 5.10 22.24 8.33
CA LEU A 56 6.24 22.54 7.46
C LEU A 56 5.99 23.72 6.50
N GLU A 57 4.81 24.35 6.56
CA GLU A 57 4.39 25.45 5.70
C GLU A 57 4.59 25.17 4.19
N LEU A 58 4.30 23.92 3.77
CA LEU A 58 4.47 23.45 2.39
C LEU A 58 3.42 24.05 1.46
N ASP A 59 3.85 24.52 0.29
CA ASP A 59 2.95 24.98 -0.78
C ASP A 59 2.31 23.80 -1.53
N GLY A 60 1.37 24.11 -2.45
CA GLY A 60 0.61 23.09 -3.18
C GLY A 60 1.49 22.13 -4.00
N GLN A 61 2.57 22.63 -4.60
CA GLN A 61 3.48 21.80 -5.39
C GLN A 61 4.29 20.88 -4.48
N ALA A 62 4.87 21.41 -3.39
CA ALA A 62 5.62 20.63 -2.43
C ALA A 62 4.76 19.55 -1.75
N ARG A 63 3.47 19.82 -1.50
CA ARG A 63 2.51 18.82 -1.02
C ARG A 63 2.29 17.69 -2.03
N ALA A 64 2.11 18.04 -3.31
CA ALA A 64 1.93 17.05 -4.37
C ALA A 64 3.19 16.19 -4.58
N ASP A 65 4.37 16.80 -4.57
CA ASP A 65 5.65 16.10 -4.68
C ASP A 65 5.87 15.17 -3.48
N PHE A 66 5.57 15.63 -2.27
CA PHE A 66 5.65 14.79 -1.07
C PHE A 66 4.72 13.58 -1.17
N MET A 67 3.47 13.77 -1.57
CA MET A 67 2.52 12.67 -1.71
C MET A 67 2.97 11.64 -2.75
N THR A 68 3.49 12.10 -3.89
CA THR A 68 4.04 11.22 -4.93
C THR A 68 5.19 10.38 -4.39
N ASN A 69 6.17 11.03 -3.73
CA ASN A 69 7.31 10.35 -3.13
C ASN A 69 6.90 9.37 -2.01
N LEU A 70 5.94 9.75 -1.18
CA LEU A 70 5.43 8.89 -0.11
C LEU A 70 4.72 7.66 -0.68
N THR A 71 3.94 7.82 -1.75
CA THR A 71 3.28 6.70 -2.43
C THR A 71 4.29 5.76 -3.07
N GLU A 72 5.29 6.27 -3.77
CA GLU A 72 6.36 5.45 -4.37
C GLU A 72 7.15 4.68 -3.30
N LEU A 73 7.58 5.37 -2.23
CA LEU A 73 8.27 4.74 -1.11
C LEU A 73 7.39 3.71 -0.42
N GLY A 74 6.11 4.03 -0.18
CA GLY A 74 5.14 3.15 0.45
C GLY A 74 4.92 1.87 -0.35
N ASN A 75 4.79 1.97 -1.67
CA ASN A 75 4.64 0.83 -2.57
C ASN A 75 5.90 -0.04 -2.61
N ALA A 76 7.08 0.58 -2.73
CA ALA A 76 8.35 -0.14 -2.69
C ALA A 76 8.57 -0.86 -1.36
N PHE A 77 8.30 -0.18 -0.25
CA PHE A 77 8.39 -0.72 1.10
C PHE A 77 7.41 -1.87 1.32
N LYS A 78 6.16 -1.71 0.87
CA LYS A 78 5.16 -2.77 0.97
C LYS A 78 5.52 -3.99 0.12
N GLY A 79 6.07 -3.76 -1.07
CA GLY A 79 6.63 -4.82 -1.90
C GLY A 79 7.77 -5.57 -1.20
N LEU A 80 8.67 -4.85 -0.53
CA LEU A 80 9.75 -5.44 0.26
C LEU A 80 9.21 -6.28 1.43
N GLU A 81 8.27 -5.72 2.21
CA GLU A 81 7.63 -6.39 3.35
C GLU A 81 6.92 -7.69 2.92
N CYS A 82 6.14 -7.65 1.83
CA CYS A 82 5.43 -8.82 1.29
C CYS A 82 6.35 -9.90 0.72
N ASN A 83 7.65 -9.64 0.53
CA ASN A 83 8.61 -10.60 -0.01
C ASN A 83 9.76 -10.92 0.96
N THR A 84 9.71 -10.44 2.21
CA THR A 84 10.78 -10.64 3.20
C THR A 84 10.29 -11.46 4.39
N TRP A 85 11.13 -12.40 4.84
CA TRP A 85 10.91 -13.14 6.07
C TRP A 85 11.93 -12.73 7.13
N THR A 86 11.48 -12.39 8.34
CA THR A 86 12.38 -11.96 9.43
C THR A 86 12.83 -13.10 10.35
N PHE A 87 12.24 -14.28 10.21
CA PHE A 87 12.56 -15.47 11.02
C PHE A 87 12.70 -15.13 12.51
N GLN A 88 13.90 -15.19 13.07
CA GLN A 88 14.18 -14.94 14.48
C GLN A 88 15.00 -13.68 14.71
N ALA A 89 15.16 -12.83 13.71
CA ALA A 89 15.73 -11.50 13.91
C ALA A 89 14.93 -10.75 14.98
N ASP A 90 15.60 -10.03 15.86
CA ASP A 90 14.94 -9.14 16.82
C ASP A 90 14.59 -7.79 16.17
N GLU A 91 13.79 -6.98 16.87
CA GLU A 91 13.34 -5.67 16.36
C GLU A 91 14.50 -4.73 16.01
N ARG A 92 15.63 -4.78 16.76
CA ARG A 92 16.78 -3.91 16.48
C ARG A 92 17.48 -4.33 15.19
N GLN A 93 17.62 -5.63 14.98
CA GLN A 93 18.22 -6.19 13.76
C GLN A 93 17.36 -5.88 12.53
N VAL A 94 16.04 -6.02 12.61
CA VAL A 94 15.12 -5.67 11.52
C VAL A 94 15.23 -4.18 11.18
N LEU A 95 15.16 -3.29 12.17
CA LEU A 95 15.30 -1.84 11.96
C LEU A 95 16.66 -1.47 11.36
N TRP A 96 17.75 -2.06 11.87
CA TRP A 96 19.10 -1.79 11.39
C TRP A 96 19.29 -2.16 9.92
N VAL A 97 18.86 -3.36 9.54
CA VAL A 97 18.94 -3.84 8.15
C VAL A 97 18.08 -2.97 7.23
N LEU A 98 16.85 -2.62 7.63
CA LEU A 98 15.98 -1.77 6.81
C LEU A 98 16.53 -0.35 6.66
N LEU A 99 17.07 0.23 7.73
CA LEU A 99 17.71 1.54 7.69
C LEU A 99 18.87 1.56 6.70
N GLY A 100 19.76 0.56 6.74
CA GLY A 100 20.94 0.53 5.90
C GLY A 100 20.67 0.21 4.43
N TYR A 101 19.83 -0.78 4.13
CA TYR A 101 19.70 -1.33 2.77
C TYR A 101 18.55 -0.74 1.96
N PHE A 102 17.54 -0.14 2.61
CA PHE A 102 16.35 0.37 1.92
C PHE A 102 16.13 1.86 2.17
N PHE A 103 15.90 2.24 3.44
CA PHE A 103 15.50 3.62 3.73
C PHE A 103 16.61 4.62 3.46
N THR A 104 17.84 4.38 3.93
CA THR A 104 18.91 5.37 3.81
C THR A 104 19.35 5.62 2.37
N PRO A 105 19.62 4.59 1.55
CA PRO A 105 19.95 4.81 0.14
C PRO A 105 18.81 5.50 -0.61
N GLY A 106 17.57 5.06 -0.39
CA GLY A 106 16.38 5.62 -1.04
C GLY A 106 16.16 7.09 -0.68
N ILE A 107 16.14 7.42 0.61
CA ILE A 107 15.95 8.80 1.09
C ILE A 107 17.10 9.69 0.64
N ALA A 108 18.35 9.21 0.67
CA ALA A 108 19.50 10.00 0.22
C ALA A 108 19.36 10.41 -1.25
N ARG A 109 18.97 9.48 -2.13
CA ARG A 109 18.77 9.75 -3.56
C ARG A 109 17.60 10.71 -3.81
N HIS A 110 16.45 10.48 -3.16
CA HIS A 110 15.29 11.37 -3.28
C HIS A 110 15.59 12.78 -2.77
N THR A 111 16.27 12.89 -1.62
CA THR A 111 16.62 14.19 -1.04
C THR A 111 17.63 14.93 -1.92
N ALA A 112 18.56 14.22 -2.57
CA ALA A 112 19.46 14.83 -3.55
C ALA A 112 18.70 15.44 -4.74
N PHE A 113 17.78 14.68 -5.35
CA PHE A 113 16.95 15.20 -6.44
C PHE A 113 16.05 16.35 -5.98
N TRP A 114 15.42 16.22 -4.82
CA TRP A 114 14.61 17.30 -4.26
C TRP A 114 15.44 18.57 -4.11
N ASN A 115 16.68 18.46 -3.60
CA ASN A 115 17.57 19.60 -3.46
C ASN A 115 18.02 20.20 -4.81
N LEU A 116 18.23 19.38 -5.84
CA LEU A 116 18.57 19.85 -7.20
C LEU A 116 17.44 20.65 -7.86
N HIS A 117 16.18 20.33 -7.53
CA HIS A 117 14.99 20.99 -8.09
C HIS A 117 14.50 22.17 -7.24
N GLY A 118 14.61 22.06 -5.91
CA GLY A 118 14.34 23.12 -4.95
C GLY A 118 15.40 23.06 -3.86
N ASN A 119 16.32 24.04 -3.84
CA ASN A 119 17.43 24.06 -2.88
C ASN A 119 16.89 24.16 -1.42
N LEU A 120 16.60 23.03 -0.77
CA LEU A 120 16.14 22.92 0.61
C LEU A 120 17.21 23.44 1.59
N ASP A 121 18.47 23.31 1.21
CA ASP A 121 19.63 23.86 1.90
C ASP A 121 20.18 25.15 1.25
N ARG A 122 19.39 25.85 0.42
CA ARG A 122 19.85 27.06 -0.29
C ARG A 122 20.53 28.02 0.68
N GLY A 123 21.75 28.42 0.36
CA GLY A 123 22.46 29.38 1.18
C GLY A 123 22.98 28.84 2.51
N MET A 124 23.04 27.53 2.68
CA MET A 124 23.82 26.89 3.74
C MET A 124 25.29 26.70 3.28
N PRO A 125 26.28 26.79 4.17
CA PRO A 125 27.69 26.56 3.83
C PRO A 125 27.97 25.21 3.17
N ARG A 126 29.04 25.10 2.38
CA ARG A 126 29.51 23.88 1.66
C ARG A 126 28.59 23.32 0.55
N GLY A 127 27.33 23.74 0.45
CA GLY A 127 26.38 23.16 -0.51
C GLY A 127 26.17 21.65 -0.34
N SER A 128 26.31 21.17 0.90
CA SER A 128 26.04 19.79 1.33
C SER A 128 24.76 19.74 2.16
N PHE A 129 24.17 18.56 2.33
CA PHE A 129 22.97 18.41 3.15
C PHE A 129 23.23 18.57 4.66
N TRP A 130 22.74 19.65 5.25
CA TRP A 130 23.08 20.12 6.61
C TRP A 130 22.29 19.53 7.77
N TYR A 131 21.21 18.83 7.47
CA TYR A 131 20.30 18.37 8.50
C TYR A 131 20.69 17.00 9.07
N LEU A 132 21.93 16.57 8.84
CA LEU A 132 22.50 15.35 9.43
C LEU A 132 23.51 15.70 10.52
N PRO A 133 23.67 14.81 11.52
CA PRO A 133 24.77 14.91 12.45
C PRO A 133 26.13 14.84 11.73
N GLU A 134 27.04 15.76 12.08
CA GLU A 134 28.33 15.93 11.40
C GLU A 134 29.51 15.81 12.37
N PRO A 135 30.47 14.88 12.16
CA PRO A 135 31.68 14.85 12.96
C PRO A 135 32.54 16.09 12.68
N ARG A 136 32.91 16.81 13.75
CA ARG A 136 33.87 17.92 13.73
C ARG A 136 35.04 17.64 14.65
N THR A 137 36.23 17.70 14.07
CA THR A 137 37.49 17.61 14.80
C THR A 137 37.84 18.98 15.37
N THR A 138 37.95 19.05 16.69
CA THR A 138 38.46 20.21 17.44
C THR A 138 39.76 19.81 18.13
N PRO A 139 40.56 20.77 18.65
CA PRO A 139 41.73 20.45 19.46
C PRO A 139 41.43 19.53 20.65
N ASP A 140 40.19 19.58 21.18
CA ASP A 140 39.71 18.76 22.30
C ASP A 140 39.17 17.38 21.88
N GLY A 141 39.32 17.01 20.60
CA GLY A 141 38.86 15.76 20.01
C GLY A 141 37.73 15.94 18.99
N THR A 142 37.29 14.82 18.42
CA THR A 142 36.17 14.78 17.46
C THR A 142 34.85 14.64 18.19
N LYS A 143 33.89 15.52 17.89
CA LYS A 143 32.51 15.47 18.41
C LYS A 143 31.52 15.60 17.27
N ILE A 144 30.27 15.18 17.52
CA ILE A 144 29.19 15.31 16.54
C ILE A 144 28.49 16.66 16.72
N ASP A 145 28.43 17.45 15.65
CA ASP A 145 27.59 18.64 15.54
C ASP A 145 26.17 18.23 15.15
N LEU A 146 25.21 18.52 16.02
CA LEU A 146 23.82 18.16 15.82
C LEU A 146 23.10 19.12 14.84
N PRO A 147 22.04 18.68 14.14
CA PRO A 147 21.34 19.50 13.14
C PRO A 147 20.86 20.87 13.66
N VAL A 148 20.31 20.95 14.88
CA VAL A 148 19.82 22.22 15.43
C VAL A 148 20.98 23.19 15.67
N LYS A 149 22.12 22.68 16.18
CA LYS A 149 23.33 23.49 16.34
C LYS A 149 23.76 24.13 15.02
N GLN A 150 23.74 23.37 13.92
CA GLN A 150 24.12 23.87 12.60
C GLN A 150 23.21 25.01 12.13
N VAL A 151 21.89 24.92 12.35
CA VAL A 151 20.95 26.00 12.01
C VAL A 151 21.15 27.23 12.90
N ILE A 152 21.43 27.05 14.20
CA ILE A 152 21.72 28.18 15.10
C ILE A 152 23.04 28.88 14.72
N ASP A 153 24.07 28.12 14.38
CA ASP A 153 25.35 28.66 13.92
C ASP A 153 25.18 29.45 12.60
N TRP A 154 24.39 28.93 11.66
CA TRP A 154 24.02 29.64 10.43
C TRP A 154 23.29 30.96 10.72
N LEU A 155 22.31 30.93 11.61
CA LEU A 155 21.51 32.11 11.94
C LEU A 155 22.35 33.19 12.63
N ALA A 156 23.21 32.79 13.57
CA ALA A 156 24.12 33.69 14.26
C ALA A 156 25.11 34.35 13.29
N ASP A 157 25.62 33.59 12.32
CA ASP A 157 26.52 34.11 11.30
C ASP A 157 25.87 35.19 10.42
N LEU A 158 24.62 34.98 9.99
CA LEU A 158 23.88 35.99 9.22
C LEU A 158 23.52 37.23 10.05
N ALA A 159 23.37 37.09 11.37
CA ALA A 159 23.01 38.19 12.26
C ALA A 159 24.19 39.07 12.70
N GLY A 160 25.43 38.74 12.32
CA GLY A 160 26.63 39.49 12.73
C GLY A 160 27.67 38.68 13.50
N GLY A 161 27.55 37.35 13.52
CA GLY A 161 28.57 36.43 14.02
C GLY A 161 28.38 35.96 15.46
N SER A 162 27.30 36.34 16.15
CA SER A 162 27.01 35.96 17.54
C SER A 162 25.52 35.74 17.82
N ILE A 163 25.19 35.04 18.90
CA ILE A 163 23.78 34.89 19.34
C ILE A 163 23.29 36.21 19.93
N GLU A 164 24.17 36.97 20.56
CA GLU A 164 23.90 38.27 21.15
C GLU A 164 23.31 39.25 20.14
N SER A 165 23.83 39.27 18.91
CA SER A 165 23.32 40.10 17.81
C SER A 165 21.83 39.85 17.49
N LEU A 166 21.36 38.60 17.64
CA LEU A 166 19.94 38.26 17.49
C LEU A 166 19.08 38.81 18.63
N SER A 167 19.64 38.94 19.84
CA SER A 167 18.93 39.40 21.03
C SER A 167 18.78 40.92 21.08
N GLU A 168 19.82 41.67 20.71
CA GLU A 168 19.80 43.14 20.67
C GLU A 168 18.70 43.69 19.75
N THR A 169 18.46 42.96 18.67
CA THR A 169 17.38 43.19 17.70
C THR A 169 16.00 43.10 18.34
N ARG A 170 15.74 42.04 19.09
CA ARG A 170 14.44 41.77 19.71
C ARG A 170 14.10 42.83 20.76
N ILE A 171 15.11 43.42 21.40
CA ILE A 171 14.95 44.55 22.34
C ILE A 171 14.47 45.83 21.62
N ARG A 172 14.86 46.04 20.36
CA ARG A 172 14.46 47.24 19.57
C ARG A 172 12.98 47.21 19.14
N VAL A 173 12.38 46.02 19.01
CA VAL A 173 10.95 45.82 18.78
C VAL A 173 10.23 45.86 20.13
N LYS A 174 9.82 47.05 20.57
CA LYS A 174 9.25 47.33 21.92
C LYS A 174 8.29 46.25 22.41
N THR A 175 8.71 45.47 23.40
CA THR A 175 7.82 44.63 24.22
C THR A 175 7.76 45.19 25.64
N ASP A 176 6.59 45.19 26.28
CA ASP A 176 6.36 45.77 27.62
C ASP A 176 7.16 45.09 28.77
N ARG A 177 7.97 44.07 28.48
CA ARG A 177 8.81 43.28 29.41
C ARG A 177 10.29 43.17 28.99
N GLY A 178 10.75 43.99 28.05
CA GLY A 178 11.86 43.74 27.10
C GLY A 178 13.28 43.37 27.57
N GLN A 179 13.60 43.23 28.86
CA GLN A 179 14.92 42.75 29.32
C GLN A 179 14.90 41.25 29.68
N ASP A 180 13.91 40.80 30.47
CA ASP A 180 13.78 39.38 30.88
C ASP A 180 13.51 38.44 29.68
N ASP A 181 12.82 38.94 28.66
CA ASP A 181 12.49 38.19 27.45
C ASP A 181 13.71 38.01 26.52
N ALA A 182 14.63 38.98 26.48
CA ALA A 182 15.85 38.91 25.68
C ALA A 182 16.86 37.93 26.28
N ASP A 183 17.10 38.00 27.59
CA ASP A 183 17.96 37.04 28.30
C ASP A 183 17.41 35.60 28.19
N THR A 184 16.08 35.46 28.28
CA THR A 184 15.41 34.16 28.08
C THR A 184 15.59 33.64 26.67
N PHE A 185 15.48 34.51 25.65
CA PHE A 185 15.72 34.15 24.25
C PHE A 185 17.17 33.70 24.02
N THR A 186 18.15 34.51 24.40
CA THR A 186 19.59 34.20 24.28
C THR A 186 19.94 32.88 24.96
N ARG A 187 19.53 32.71 26.23
CA ARG A 187 19.76 31.46 26.97
C ARG A 187 19.13 30.26 26.28
N THR A 188 17.93 30.42 25.72
CA THR A 188 17.25 29.33 25.01
C THR A 188 17.97 28.95 23.73
N LEU A 189 18.46 29.92 22.94
CA LEU A 189 19.26 29.66 21.75
C LEU A 189 20.59 28.95 22.09
N TYR A 190 21.26 29.33 23.18
CA TYR A 190 22.44 28.61 23.66
C TYR A 190 22.13 27.16 24.05
N ASN A 191 21.01 26.92 24.73
CA ASN A 191 20.57 25.58 25.09
C ASN A 191 20.24 24.73 23.84
N TRP A 192 19.63 25.33 22.82
CA TRP A 192 19.37 24.66 21.54
C TRP A 192 20.68 24.33 20.83
N ARG A 193 21.61 25.30 20.78
CA ARG A 193 22.96 25.12 20.22
C ARG A 193 23.76 24.03 20.93
N SER A 194 23.56 23.83 22.23
CA SER A 194 24.23 22.77 23.00
C SER A 194 23.56 21.39 22.87
N GLY A 195 22.46 21.27 22.11
CA GLY A 195 21.80 20.00 21.81
C GLY A 195 20.44 19.78 22.46
N THR A 196 19.84 20.80 23.10
CA THR A 196 18.44 20.74 23.55
C THR A 196 17.51 20.82 22.34
N LEU A 197 16.48 19.98 22.30
CA LEU A 197 15.49 20.02 21.21
C LEU A 197 14.57 21.25 21.35
N PRO A 198 14.40 22.07 20.30
CA PRO A 198 13.42 23.15 20.29
C PRO A 198 11.99 22.62 20.42
N PHE A 199 11.13 23.32 21.16
CA PHE A 199 9.69 23.07 21.09
C PHE A 199 9.07 23.90 19.97
N HIS A 200 8.06 23.35 19.31
CA HIS A 200 7.44 23.98 18.14
C HIS A 200 6.83 25.35 18.50
N ASP A 201 6.08 25.44 19.61
CA ASP A 201 5.50 26.67 20.15
C ASP A 201 6.57 27.74 20.42
N LYS A 202 7.74 27.34 20.93
CA LYS A 202 8.88 28.23 21.17
C LYS A 202 9.53 28.75 19.89
N ILE A 203 9.59 27.94 18.83
CA ILE A 203 10.06 28.38 17.51
C ILE A 203 9.16 29.52 17.01
N TYR A 204 7.84 29.31 17.01
CA TYR A 204 6.88 30.33 16.56
C TYR A 204 6.85 31.56 17.47
N GLN A 205 6.94 31.38 18.78
CA GLN A 205 7.03 32.51 19.74
C GLN A 205 8.26 33.38 19.51
N PHE A 206 9.37 32.78 19.08
CA PHE A 206 10.64 33.47 18.92
C PHE A 206 10.88 34.02 17.51
N PHE A 207 10.20 33.48 16.51
CA PHE A 207 10.29 33.91 15.12
C PHE A 207 8.89 34.13 14.50
N PRO A 208 8.10 35.09 14.99
CA PRO A 208 6.80 35.42 14.40
C PRO A 208 6.97 36.10 13.03
N ASP A 209 5.90 36.18 12.24
CA ASP A 209 5.94 36.68 10.85
C ASP A 209 6.37 38.15 10.72
N ASP A 210 6.11 38.95 11.74
CA ASP A 210 6.39 40.39 11.82
C ASP A 210 7.76 40.72 12.44
N LEU A 211 8.58 39.71 12.76
CA LEU A 211 9.90 39.94 13.36
C LEU A 211 10.89 40.50 12.32
N ASP A 212 11.31 41.75 12.52
CA ASP A 212 12.36 42.38 11.71
C ASP A 212 13.74 42.20 12.36
N ILE A 213 14.58 41.36 11.75
CA ILE A 213 15.96 41.12 12.18
C ILE A 213 16.94 41.86 11.25
N PRO A 214 17.81 42.75 11.77
CA PRO A 214 18.94 43.30 11.03
C PRO A 214 19.97 42.19 10.85
N PHE A 215 20.02 41.64 9.64
CA PHE A 215 21.03 40.66 9.27
C PHE A 215 22.28 41.36 8.74
N GLU A 216 23.10 41.90 9.65
CA GLU A 216 24.34 42.63 9.29
C GLU A 216 25.36 41.73 8.57
N GLY A 217 25.20 40.41 8.66
CA GLY A 217 25.99 39.41 7.95
C GLY A 217 25.48 39.02 6.57
N THR A 218 24.58 39.79 5.96
CA THR A 218 23.99 39.49 4.65
C THR A 218 24.48 40.41 3.53
N ILE A 219 24.25 39.99 2.29
CA ILE A 219 24.56 40.73 1.07
C ILE A 219 23.35 40.72 0.13
N GLU A 220 23.06 41.88 -0.47
CA GLU A 220 22.11 41.99 -1.57
C GLU A 220 22.87 42.37 -2.84
N ILE A 221 22.79 41.50 -3.85
CA ILE A 221 23.39 41.76 -5.17
C ILE A 221 22.32 42.36 -6.08
N ASP A 222 22.51 43.61 -6.49
CA ASP A 222 21.67 44.26 -7.49
C ASP A 222 21.91 43.66 -8.88
N THR A 223 20.94 42.86 -9.35
CA THR A 223 21.00 42.19 -10.65
C THR A 223 20.93 43.15 -11.84
N ALA A 224 20.52 44.41 -11.63
CA ALA A 224 20.49 45.43 -12.68
C ALA A 224 21.88 46.02 -12.98
N GLN A 225 22.85 45.88 -12.07
CA GLN A 225 24.22 46.35 -12.26
C GLN A 225 25.01 45.46 -13.24
N PRO A 226 26.05 45.99 -13.91
CA PRO A 226 26.95 45.17 -14.73
C PRO A 226 27.61 44.03 -13.93
N ALA A 227 27.81 42.86 -14.55
CA ALA A 227 28.38 41.67 -13.89
C ALA A 227 29.74 41.93 -13.20
N ALA A 228 30.55 42.86 -13.73
CA ALA A 228 31.79 43.28 -13.09
C ALA A 228 31.55 43.95 -11.72
N HIS A 229 30.55 44.82 -11.62
CA HIS A 229 30.19 45.49 -10.37
C HIS A 229 29.60 44.50 -9.35
N GLN A 230 28.77 43.56 -9.81
CA GLN A 230 28.25 42.49 -8.95
C GLN A 230 29.38 41.64 -8.37
N PHE A 231 30.38 41.31 -9.20
CA PHE A 231 31.57 40.58 -8.78
C PHE A 231 32.41 41.35 -7.76
N ASP A 232 32.69 42.64 -8.01
CA ASP A 232 33.45 43.48 -7.09
C ASP A 232 32.74 43.63 -5.74
N THR A 233 31.41 43.72 -5.74
CA THR A 233 30.57 43.76 -4.53
C THR A 233 30.69 42.46 -3.71
N ALA A 234 30.58 41.30 -4.37
CA ALA A 234 30.72 40.00 -3.72
C ALA A 234 32.13 39.79 -3.14
N VAL A 235 33.17 40.18 -3.87
CA VAL A 235 34.57 40.08 -3.40
C VAL A 235 34.82 41.02 -2.21
N ALA A 236 34.33 42.26 -2.25
CA ALA A 236 34.47 43.21 -1.14
C ALA A 236 33.81 42.66 0.13
N PHE A 237 32.63 42.06 0.01
CA PHE A 237 31.94 41.42 1.13
C PHE A 237 32.74 40.27 1.73
N LEU A 238 33.31 39.38 0.91
CA LEU A 238 34.15 38.27 1.40
C LEU A 238 35.40 38.75 2.13
N LYS A 239 36.05 39.82 1.63
CA LYS A 239 37.23 40.44 2.26
C LYS A 239 36.90 41.07 3.61
N ASN A 240 35.77 41.75 3.72
CA ASN A 240 35.32 42.34 4.98
C ASN A 240 35.05 41.29 6.06
N ARG A 241 34.79 40.04 5.67
CA ARG A 241 34.62 38.88 6.55
C ARG A 241 35.89 38.05 6.75
N GLU A 242 37.04 38.50 6.24
CA GLU A 242 38.33 37.81 6.30
C GLU A 242 38.32 36.39 5.70
N LEU A 243 37.35 36.08 4.83
CA LEU A 243 37.23 34.77 4.20
C LEU A 243 38.19 34.62 3.02
N ASP A 244 38.76 35.70 2.49
CA ASP A 244 39.74 35.68 1.41
C ASP A 244 41.13 35.17 1.84
N VAL A 245 41.43 35.24 3.14
CA VAL A 245 42.75 34.90 3.70
C VAL A 245 42.88 33.41 4.01
N ASN A 246 41.77 32.72 4.27
CA ASN A 246 41.72 31.31 4.64
C ASN A 246 40.90 30.51 3.61
N GLU A 247 41.60 29.87 2.68
CA GLU A 247 41.00 29.09 1.60
C GLU A 247 40.16 27.91 2.11
N ASP A 248 40.57 27.28 3.21
CA ASP A 248 39.80 26.20 3.85
C ASP A 248 38.52 26.73 4.52
N ALA A 249 38.53 27.96 5.04
CA ALA A 249 37.33 28.61 5.55
C ALA A 249 36.37 28.96 4.41
N LEU A 250 36.89 29.50 3.30
CA LEU A 250 36.07 29.88 2.16
C LEU A 250 35.48 28.67 1.42
N ARG A 251 36.23 27.58 1.27
CA ARG A 251 35.72 26.29 0.75
C ARG A 251 34.69 25.65 1.69
N ARG A 252 34.75 25.97 2.99
CA ARG A 252 33.70 25.60 3.95
C ARG A 252 32.45 26.47 3.80
N GLU A 253 32.58 27.72 3.36
CA GLU A 253 31.44 28.61 3.16
C GLU A 253 30.77 28.47 1.80
N LEU A 254 31.55 28.28 0.72
CA LEU A 254 31.06 28.28 -0.65
C LEU A 254 31.40 26.98 -1.37
N ALA A 255 30.40 26.40 -2.05
CA ALA A 255 30.53 25.15 -2.81
C ALA A 255 31.22 25.34 -4.18
N MET A 256 32.41 25.95 -4.22
CA MET A 256 33.12 26.22 -5.46
C MET A 256 33.87 25.02 -6.06
N GLY A 257 33.81 23.81 -5.46
CA GLY A 257 34.51 22.63 -5.97
C GLY A 257 36.04 22.71 -5.84
N ASN A 258 36.74 21.60 -6.07
CA ASN A 258 38.21 21.53 -5.94
C ASN A 258 38.97 22.05 -7.18
N ASP A 259 38.29 22.18 -8.32
CA ASP A 259 38.90 22.56 -9.60
C ASP A 259 39.07 24.09 -9.76
N HIS A 260 38.57 24.87 -8.81
CA HIS A 260 38.59 26.32 -8.84
C HIS A 260 39.62 26.89 -7.87
N ASP A 261 40.66 27.55 -8.42
CA ASP A 261 41.60 28.35 -7.63
C ASP A 261 40.91 29.64 -7.15
N VAL A 262 40.42 29.59 -5.91
CA VAL A 262 39.62 30.66 -5.33
C VAL A 262 40.42 31.94 -5.09
N LYS A 263 41.72 31.83 -4.80
CA LYS A 263 42.59 33.00 -4.63
C LYS A 263 42.79 33.72 -5.94
N ARG A 264 43.01 32.97 -7.03
CA ARG A 264 43.04 33.51 -8.39
C ARG A 264 41.72 34.21 -8.75
N ILE A 265 40.59 33.58 -8.41
CA ILE A 265 39.27 34.14 -8.70
C ILE A 265 39.09 35.47 -7.96
N ILE A 266 39.31 35.51 -6.64
CA ILE A 266 39.21 36.73 -5.81
C ILE A 266 40.18 37.82 -6.26
N ALA A 267 41.36 37.44 -6.77
CA ALA A 267 42.33 38.37 -7.35
C ALA A 267 41.90 38.95 -8.72
N GLY A 268 40.71 38.61 -9.21
CA GLY A 268 40.12 39.12 -10.45
C GLY A 268 40.58 38.39 -11.71
N GLN A 269 41.47 37.39 -11.58
CA GLN A 269 42.04 36.59 -12.68
C GLN A 269 41.11 35.42 -13.06
N ALA A 270 39.79 35.66 -13.09
CA ALA A 270 38.74 34.66 -13.37
C ALA A 270 38.11 34.82 -14.75
N THR A 271 37.66 33.71 -15.33
CA THR A 271 36.78 33.72 -16.51
C THR A 271 35.41 34.32 -16.18
N LYS A 272 34.65 34.73 -17.20
CA LYS A 272 33.30 35.28 -17.01
C LYS A 272 32.38 34.32 -16.23
N SER A 273 32.42 33.03 -16.57
CA SER A 273 31.63 31.98 -15.91
C SER A 273 32.00 31.83 -14.42
N GLU A 274 33.29 31.86 -14.09
CA GLU A 274 33.76 31.77 -12.70
C GLU A 274 33.33 32.97 -11.86
N LYS A 275 33.33 34.17 -12.46
CA LYS A 275 32.84 35.40 -11.79
C LYS A 275 31.34 35.30 -11.49
N GLU A 276 30.55 34.86 -12.47
CA GLU A 276 29.10 34.67 -12.32
C GLU A 276 28.78 33.59 -11.27
N LEU A 277 29.54 32.48 -11.26
CA LEU A 277 29.40 31.43 -10.27
C LEU A 277 29.68 31.92 -8.84
N LEU A 278 30.78 32.65 -8.63
CA LEU A 278 31.12 33.21 -7.32
C LEU A 278 30.01 34.13 -6.81
N VAL A 279 29.57 35.08 -7.66
CA VAL A 279 28.50 36.03 -7.31
C VAL A 279 27.24 35.28 -6.87
N ARG A 280 26.81 34.27 -7.65
CA ARG A 280 25.64 33.47 -7.31
C ARG A 280 25.79 32.74 -5.97
N LEU A 281 26.93 32.07 -5.75
CA LEU A 281 27.17 31.31 -4.51
C LEU A 281 27.23 32.23 -3.28
N VAL A 282 27.85 33.39 -3.39
CA VAL A 282 27.90 34.39 -2.30
C VAL A 282 26.51 34.96 -2.03
N ALA A 283 25.78 35.34 -3.08
CA ALA A 283 24.42 35.86 -2.96
C ALA A 283 23.49 34.83 -2.31
N ASP A 284 23.57 33.55 -2.70
CA ASP A 284 22.77 32.49 -2.10
C ASP A 284 23.16 32.26 -0.63
N ARG A 285 24.47 32.15 -0.31
CA ARG A 285 24.98 31.87 1.06
C ARG A 285 24.62 32.95 2.09
N TYR A 286 24.67 34.20 1.67
CA TYR A 286 24.51 35.35 2.55
C TYR A 286 23.24 36.15 2.24
N GLN A 287 22.23 35.50 1.64
CA GLN A 287 20.92 36.11 1.44
C GLN A 287 20.21 36.38 2.78
N LYS A 288 19.50 37.51 2.88
CA LYS A 288 18.60 37.79 4.00
C LYS A 288 17.48 36.73 4.08
N PRO A 289 17.40 35.92 5.17
CA PRO A 289 16.37 34.92 5.31
C PRO A 289 15.07 35.54 5.83
N THR A 290 13.94 34.99 5.44
CA THR A 290 12.64 35.32 6.05
C THR A 290 12.45 34.53 7.34
N THR A 291 11.60 35.03 8.24
CA THR A 291 11.20 34.32 9.47
C THR A 291 10.60 32.96 9.16
N LYS A 292 9.80 32.85 8.09
CA LYS A 292 9.34 31.57 7.53
C LYS A 292 10.49 30.58 7.27
N ILE A 293 11.53 31.00 6.56
CA ILE A 293 12.70 30.14 6.27
C ILE A 293 13.38 29.70 7.57
N ILE A 294 13.55 30.60 8.53
CA ILE A 294 14.16 30.28 9.83
C ILE A 294 13.34 29.20 10.56
N ARG A 295 12.01 29.34 10.61
CA ARG A 295 11.12 28.34 11.24
C ARG A 295 11.20 26.99 10.56
N GLN A 296 11.09 26.95 9.23
CA GLN A 296 11.18 25.71 8.45
C GLN A 296 12.51 24.98 8.70
N ARG A 297 13.63 25.71 8.73
CA ARG A 297 14.95 25.12 9.03
C ARG A 297 15.04 24.57 10.44
N LEU A 298 14.54 25.30 11.43
CA LEU A 298 14.54 24.85 12.83
C LEU A 298 13.64 23.63 13.02
N LEU A 299 12.46 23.59 12.40
CA LEU A 299 11.55 22.46 12.45
C LEU A 299 12.14 21.22 11.79
N PHE A 300 12.77 21.38 10.62
CA PHE A 300 13.42 20.26 9.93
C PHE A 300 14.67 19.77 10.69
N ALA A 301 15.49 20.67 11.22
CA ALA A 301 16.63 20.30 12.07
C ALA A 301 16.19 19.60 13.36
N ARG A 302 15.10 20.06 13.98
CA ARG A 302 14.48 19.38 15.13
C ARG A 302 14.04 17.97 14.75
N LEU A 303 13.33 17.81 13.63
CA LEU A 303 12.86 16.52 13.12
C LEU A 303 14.01 15.52 12.99
N MET A 304 15.10 15.94 12.35
CA MET A 304 16.28 15.10 12.14
C MET A 304 17.03 14.79 13.44
N GLN A 305 17.18 15.78 14.32
CA GLN A 305 17.88 15.59 15.60
C GLN A 305 17.09 14.69 16.56
N ASP A 306 15.77 14.87 16.67
CA ASP A 306 14.92 14.01 17.49
C ASP A 306 14.88 12.58 16.95
N GLY A 307 14.79 12.41 15.62
CA GLY A 307 14.89 11.11 14.97
C GLY A 307 16.22 10.42 15.28
N TYR A 308 17.34 11.13 15.13
CA TYR A 308 18.67 10.63 15.46
C TYR A 308 18.77 10.18 16.92
N ASP A 309 18.38 11.03 17.87
CA ASP A 309 18.45 10.75 19.31
C ASP A 309 17.62 9.49 19.68
N ARG A 310 16.42 9.35 19.11
CA ARG A 310 15.52 8.22 19.41
C ARG A 310 15.97 6.92 18.76
N ILE A 311 16.44 6.96 17.51
CA ILE A 311 16.98 5.78 16.83
C ILE A 311 18.27 5.33 17.52
N LEU A 312 19.15 6.27 17.90
CA LEU A 312 20.40 5.94 18.61
C LEU A 312 20.10 5.23 19.92
N LYS A 313 19.18 5.77 20.72
CA LYS A 313 18.74 5.15 21.98
C LYS A 313 18.15 3.74 21.78
N LYS A 314 17.48 3.50 20.66
CA LYS A 314 16.85 2.21 20.35
C LYS A 314 17.87 1.17 19.87
N LEU A 315 18.81 1.55 19.01
CA LEU A 315 19.77 0.64 18.37
C LEU A 315 21.06 0.46 19.19
N CYS A 316 21.56 1.54 19.78
CA CYS A 316 22.80 1.61 20.55
C CYS A 316 22.52 2.17 21.96
N PRO A 317 21.80 1.42 22.83
CA PRO A 317 21.40 1.92 24.14
C PRO A 317 22.62 2.26 25.00
N GLY A 318 22.61 3.44 25.63
CA GLY A 318 23.69 3.93 26.50
C GLY A 318 24.79 4.71 25.78
N VAL A 319 24.76 4.83 24.45
CA VAL A 319 25.71 5.64 23.69
C VAL A 319 25.32 7.11 23.72
N ASP A 320 26.29 7.98 24.04
CA ASP A 320 26.10 9.43 24.01
C ASP A 320 25.93 9.94 22.57
N LYS A 321 24.99 10.85 22.34
CA LYS A 321 24.67 11.37 21.00
C LYS A 321 25.78 12.21 20.35
N LEU A 322 26.74 12.67 21.14
CA LEU A 322 27.94 13.37 20.65
C LEU A 322 29.12 12.43 20.43
N CYS A 323 28.96 11.13 20.69
CA CYS A 323 29.99 10.11 20.48
C CYS A 323 30.31 9.98 18.99
N SER A 324 31.57 10.23 18.64
CA SER A 324 32.09 10.10 17.27
C SER A 324 32.72 8.74 16.95
N ASN A 325 32.66 7.78 17.88
CA ASN A 325 33.22 6.44 17.67
C ASN A 325 32.28 5.62 16.76
N PHE A 326 32.80 5.16 15.63
CA PHE A 326 32.04 4.48 14.57
C PHE A 326 31.51 3.10 14.96
N GLU A 327 32.17 2.40 15.89
CA GLU A 327 31.78 1.08 16.38
C GLU A 327 30.69 1.18 17.46
N GLN A 328 30.81 2.18 18.36
CA GLN A 328 29.82 2.42 19.41
C GLN A 328 28.57 3.10 18.85
N ASN A 329 28.75 4.15 18.06
CA ASN A 329 27.67 4.89 17.42
C ASN A 329 27.47 4.39 15.99
N LYS A 330 26.86 3.22 15.85
CA LYS A 330 26.65 2.58 14.54
C LYS A 330 25.84 3.44 13.57
N LEU A 331 25.03 4.39 14.05
CA LEU A 331 24.33 5.33 13.16
C LEU A 331 25.28 6.18 12.30
N LEU A 332 26.54 6.37 12.72
CA LEU A 332 27.53 7.03 11.88
C LEU A 332 27.79 6.28 10.56
N GLN A 333 27.65 4.95 10.53
CA GLN A 333 27.74 4.14 9.31
C GLN A 333 26.58 4.45 8.35
N ILE A 334 25.37 4.58 8.89
CA ILE A 334 24.17 4.95 8.14
C ILE A 334 24.31 6.37 7.56
N LEU A 335 24.77 7.32 8.38
CA LEU A 335 25.01 8.69 7.93
C LEU A 335 26.11 8.78 6.87
N ALA A 336 27.17 7.96 6.97
CA ALA A 336 28.21 7.88 5.95
C ALA A 336 27.65 7.35 4.62
N SER A 337 26.84 6.29 4.66
CA SER A 337 26.15 5.75 3.48
C SER A 337 25.22 6.79 2.84
N TYR A 338 24.41 7.50 3.64
CA TYR A 338 23.57 8.59 3.17
C TYR A 338 24.37 9.62 2.39
N LYS A 339 25.45 10.14 3.00
CA LYS A 339 26.27 11.21 2.40
C LYS A 339 26.91 10.75 1.10
N HIS A 340 27.41 9.51 1.06
CA HIS A 340 27.99 8.93 -0.15
C HIS A 340 26.98 8.93 -1.30
N ILE A 341 25.78 8.39 -1.09
CA ILE A 341 24.74 8.33 -2.12
C ILE A 341 24.23 9.71 -2.51
N TYR A 342 23.99 10.59 -1.54
CA TYR A 342 23.55 11.95 -1.79
C TYR A 342 24.55 12.70 -2.68
N ASN A 343 25.84 12.68 -2.30
CA ASN A 343 26.90 13.39 -3.03
C ASN A 343 27.08 12.80 -4.43
N LEU A 344 27.12 11.47 -4.59
CA LEU A 344 27.20 10.83 -5.89
C LEU A 344 26.03 11.21 -6.81
N THR A 345 24.81 11.32 -6.26
CA THR A 345 23.64 11.74 -7.04
C THR A 345 23.79 13.19 -7.52
N VAL A 346 24.25 14.09 -6.65
CA VAL A 346 24.51 15.49 -7.01
C VAL A 346 25.64 15.62 -8.04
N GLU A 347 26.71 14.84 -7.90
CA GLU A 347 27.84 14.82 -8.83
C GLU A 347 27.43 14.27 -10.21
N ALA A 348 26.62 13.20 -10.24
CA ALA A 348 26.10 12.63 -11.47
C ALA A 348 25.33 13.68 -12.29
N TRP A 349 24.43 14.39 -11.62
CA TRP A 349 23.70 15.50 -12.23
C TRP A 349 24.66 16.61 -12.69
N ARG A 350 25.60 17.06 -11.85
CA ARG A 350 26.53 18.14 -12.22
C ARG A 350 27.36 17.80 -13.46
N ASN A 351 27.82 16.56 -13.57
CA ASN A 351 28.69 16.11 -14.66
C ASN A 351 27.91 15.79 -15.96
N PHE A 352 26.65 15.35 -15.86
CA PHE A 352 25.90 14.80 -17.01
C PHE A 352 24.52 15.44 -17.27
N ARG A 353 24.17 16.55 -16.59
CA ARG A 353 22.87 17.24 -16.79
C ARG A 353 22.55 17.54 -18.25
N SER A 354 23.53 17.99 -19.02
CA SER A 354 23.34 18.32 -20.45
C SER A 354 23.12 17.08 -21.33
N SER A 355 23.47 15.90 -20.83
CA SER A 355 23.38 14.60 -21.51
C SER A 355 22.10 13.83 -21.13
N GLY A 356 21.34 14.31 -20.15
CA GLY A 356 20.04 13.77 -19.73
C GLY A 356 20.11 12.66 -18.68
N GLU A 357 18.94 12.32 -18.10
CA GLU A 357 18.77 11.41 -16.96
C GLU A 357 19.45 10.04 -17.16
N ALA A 358 19.43 9.50 -18.38
CA ALA A 358 20.06 8.21 -18.68
C ALA A 358 21.59 8.24 -18.48
N ALA A 359 22.25 9.34 -18.85
CA ALA A 359 23.69 9.50 -18.67
C ALA A 359 24.04 9.74 -17.20
N GLU A 360 23.23 10.53 -16.49
CA GLU A 360 23.36 10.74 -15.04
C GLU A 360 23.26 9.39 -14.29
N ASN A 361 22.23 8.61 -14.60
CA ASN A 361 22.00 7.31 -13.99
C ASN A 361 23.12 6.30 -14.29
N ALA A 362 23.64 6.27 -15.52
CA ALA A 362 24.75 5.41 -15.89
C ALA A 362 26.03 5.76 -15.13
N TRP A 363 26.37 7.06 -15.05
CA TRP A 363 27.55 7.50 -14.32
C TRP A 363 27.43 7.22 -12.82
N PHE A 364 26.25 7.49 -12.22
CA PHE A 364 26.00 7.20 -10.82
C PHE A 364 26.30 5.73 -10.49
N GLU A 365 25.81 4.80 -11.32
CA GLU A 365 26.04 3.36 -11.10
C GLU A 365 27.50 2.96 -11.28
N GLU A 366 28.20 3.55 -12.26
CA GLU A 366 29.61 3.28 -12.52
C GLU A 366 30.52 3.66 -11.35
N GLN A 367 30.13 4.66 -10.55
CA GLN A 367 30.90 5.09 -9.37
C GLN A 367 30.70 4.19 -8.14
N LEU A 368 29.70 3.30 -8.13
CA LEU A 368 29.49 2.40 -7.00
C LEU A 368 30.47 1.23 -7.02
N GLU A 369 31.01 0.88 -5.86
CA GLU A 369 31.80 -0.34 -5.70
C GLU A 369 30.90 -1.56 -6.06
N PRO A 370 31.35 -2.50 -6.92
CA PRO A 370 30.48 -3.56 -7.44
C PRO A 370 29.84 -4.45 -6.37
N GLY A 371 30.54 -4.74 -5.27
CA GLY A 371 29.98 -5.51 -4.17
C GLY A 371 28.82 -4.78 -3.48
N ASP A 372 28.96 -3.50 -3.21
CA ASP A 372 27.94 -2.64 -2.62
C ASP A 372 26.75 -2.39 -3.57
N ALA A 373 27.02 -2.17 -4.86
CA ALA A 373 25.97 -2.06 -5.88
C ALA A 373 25.07 -3.31 -5.87
N ASN A 374 25.67 -4.50 -5.82
CA ASN A 374 24.95 -5.78 -5.82
C ASN A 374 24.42 -6.21 -4.44
N THR A 375 24.61 -5.41 -3.38
CA THR A 375 24.15 -5.75 -2.02
C THR A 375 23.44 -4.58 -1.35
N LEU A 376 24.20 -3.61 -0.86
CA LEU A 376 23.73 -2.49 -0.05
C LEU A 376 22.81 -1.53 -0.81
N TYR A 377 23.07 -1.32 -2.11
CA TYR A 377 22.40 -0.29 -2.91
C TYR A 377 21.41 -0.81 -3.95
N LEU A 378 21.00 -2.08 -3.86
CA LEU A 378 20.06 -2.72 -4.79
C LEU A 378 18.76 -1.94 -5.01
N SER A 379 18.24 -1.30 -3.96
CA SER A 379 16.98 -0.53 -4.00
C SER A 379 17.06 0.75 -4.84
N ILE A 380 18.27 1.23 -5.16
CA ILE A 380 18.49 2.52 -5.80
C ILE A 380 19.28 2.44 -7.11
N LEU A 381 19.47 1.24 -7.67
CA LEU A 381 20.13 1.04 -8.96
C LEU A 381 19.14 1.35 -10.13
N PRO A 382 19.36 2.42 -10.92
CA PRO A 382 18.64 2.64 -12.18
C PRO A 382 18.46 1.40 -13.08
N SER A 383 19.53 0.62 -13.32
CA SER A 383 19.54 -0.56 -14.17
C SER A 383 18.66 -1.70 -13.64
N ARG A 384 18.38 -1.71 -12.34
CA ARG A 384 17.52 -2.69 -11.67
C ARG A 384 16.22 -2.10 -11.15
N ARG A 385 15.77 -0.94 -11.64
CA ARG A 385 14.51 -0.30 -11.18
C ARG A 385 13.30 -1.24 -11.12
N LYS A 386 13.23 -2.25 -12.00
CA LYS A 386 12.13 -3.22 -12.06
C LYS A 386 12.29 -4.42 -11.10
N THR A 387 13.51 -4.76 -10.69
CA THR A 387 13.81 -6.02 -9.97
C THR A 387 14.52 -5.82 -8.63
N GLY A 388 15.17 -4.68 -8.43
CA GLY A 388 16.05 -4.39 -7.29
C GLY A 388 15.37 -4.57 -5.93
N ASN A 389 14.10 -4.18 -5.77
CA ASN A 389 13.37 -4.39 -4.52
C ASN A 389 13.08 -5.87 -4.23
N LEU A 390 12.82 -6.68 -5.26
CA LEU A 390 12.60 -8.12 -5.10
C LEU A 390 13.92 -8.84 -4.79
N GLU A 391 14.99 -8.48 -5.49
CA GLU A 391 16.34 -8.98 -5.20
C GLU A 391 16.78 -8.59 -3.79
N LEU A 392 16.49 -7.36 -3.36
CA LEU A 392 16.74 -6.91 -2.01
C LEU A 392 15.93 -7.73 -0.99
N ALA A 393 14.64 -7.98 -1.23
CA ALA A 393 13.81 -8.81 -0.34
C ALA A 393 14.39 -10.20 -0.11
N GLN A 394 14.94 -10.80 -1.18
CA GLN A 394 15.64 -12.09 -1.10
C GLN A 394 16.90 -11.99 -0.25
N LEU A 395 17.74 -10.96 -0.45
CA LEU A 395 18.92 -10.71 0.36
C LEU A 395 18.56 -10.49 1.84
N LEU A 396 17.56 -9.65 2.13
CA LEU A 396 17.13 -9.38 3.50
C LEU A 396 16.65 -10.66 4.21
N THR A 397 15.87 -11.49 3.51
CA THR A 397 15.44 -12.79 4.02
C THR A 397 16.63 -13.66 4.42
N GLN A 398 17.72 -13.64 3.65
CA GLN A 398 18.93 -14.38 4.00
C GLN A 398 19.65 -13.79 5.21
N LEU A 399 19.80 -12.46 5.28
CA LEU A 399 20.41 -11.80 6.43
C LEU A 399 19.64 -12.12 7.73
N PHE A 400 18.31 -12.14 7.65
CA PHE A 400 17.47 -12.47 8.81
C PHE A 400 17.46 -13.96 9.17
N SER A 401 17.66 -14.87 8.21
CA SER A 401 17.76 -16.31 8.51
C SER A 401 19.03 -16.64 9.30
N LEU A 402 20.11 -15.87 9.07
CA LEU A 402 21.38 -15.98 9.77
C LEU A 402 21.38 -15.27 11.13
N SER A 403 20.49 -14.30 11.32
CA SER A 403 20.41 -13.51 12.57
C SER A 403 20.03 -14.38 13.77
N ARG A 404 20.54 -14.02 14.96
CA ARG A 404 20.14 -14.60 16.25
C ARG A 404 19.72 -13.47 17.20
N PRO A 405 18.61 -13.61 17.95
CA PRO A 405 18.17 -12.56 18.87
C PRO A 405 19.26 -12.16 19.87
N GLY A 406 19.47 -10.86 20.05
CA GLY A 406 20.45 -10.35 21.01
C GLY A 406 21.89 -10.22 20.49
N ASP A 407 22.21 -10.75 19.31
CA ASP A 407 23.51 -10.53 18.66
C ASP A 407 23.77 -9.03 18.42
N GLU A 408 25.06 -8.67 18.32
CA GLU A 408 25.45 -7.32 17.92
C GLU A 408 24.99 -7.01 16.50
N LEU A 409 24.66 -5.74 16.25
CA LEU A 409 24.28 -5.28 14.92
C LEU A 409 25.48 -5.41 13.97
N THR A 410 25.26 -6.01 12.80
CA THR A 410 26.32 -6.19 11.80
C THR A 410 26.80 -4.86 11.23
N ASP A 411 28.08 -4.74 10.89
CA ASP A 411 28.56 -3.51 10.24
C ASP A 411 28.11 -3.43 8.78
N ILE A 412 27.72 -2.23 8.37
CA ILE A 412 27.23 -1.94 7.02
C ILE A 412 28.27 -1.15 6.22
N VAL A 413 28.97 -0.22 6.87
CA VAL A 413 30.02 0.62 6.29
C VAL A 413 31.18 0.70 7.27
N GLY A 414 32.41 0.45 6.80
CA GLY A 414 33.61 0.57 7.63
C GLY A 414 33.99 2.03 7.92
N SER A 415 34.74 2.25 9.00
CA SER A 415 35.29 3.56 9.38
C SER A 415 36.34 4.11 8.40
N ASP A 416 36.93 3.22 7.61
CA ASP A 416 38.01 3.47 6.67
C ASP A 416 37.91 2.49 5.49
N ALA A 417 38.66 2.75 4.42
CA ALA A 417 38.61 1.95 3.20
C ALA A 417 38.98 0.46 3.41
N PRO A 418 40.05 0.09 4.15
CA PRO A 418 40.35 -1.31 4.46
C PRO A 418 39.21 -2.05 5.18
N THR A 419 38.65 -1.45 6.24
CA THR A 419 37.57 -2.04 7.03
C THR A 419 36.31 -2.18 6.18
N HIS A 420 35.99 -1.16 5.39
CA HIS A 420 34.86 -1.19 4.46
C HIS A 420 35.01 -2.31 3.42
N ALA A 421 36.19 -2.46 2.80
CA ALA A 421 36.46 -3.52 1.83
C ALA A 421 36.37 -4.94 2.42
N GLN A 422 36.60 -5.11 3.74
CA GLN A 422 36.37 -6.39 4.41
C GLN A 422 34.87 -6.69 4.54
N ILE A 423 34.07 -5.71 4.96
CA ILE A 423 32.60 -5.84 5.08
C ILE A 423 31.98 -6.21 3.73
N VAL A 424 32.37 -5.49 2.67
CA VAL A 424 31.94 -5.78 1.29
C VAL A 424 32.27 -7.21 0.89
N ARG A 425 33.52 -7.67 1.11
CA ARG A 425 33.93 -9.04 0.77
C ARG A 425 33.09 -10.09 1.46
N SER A 426 32.79 -9.92 2.74
CA SER A 426 31.93 -10.85 3.49
C SER A 426 30.50 -10.92 2.90
N ARG A 427 29.93 -9.78 2.48
CA ARG A 427 28.62 -9.76 1.80
C ARG A 427 28.65 -10.44 0.44
N VAL A 428 29.69 -10.18 -0.35
CA VAL A 428 29.86 -10.81 -1.68
C VAL A 428 30.03 -12.33 -1.55
N GLU A 429 30.74 -12.80 -0.53
CA GLU A 429 30.92 -14.23 -0.25
C GLU A 429 29.59 -14.91 0.13
N LEU A 430 28.75 -14.24 0.92
CA LEU A 430 27.40 -14.71 1.21
C LEU A 430 26.58 -14.92 -0.07
N LEU A 431 26.58 -13.94 -0.99
CA LEU A 431 25.87 -14.06 -2.27
C LEU A 431 26.43 -15.19 -3.15
N ARG A 432 27.76 -15.39 -3.15
CA ARG A 432 28.41 -16.47 -3.90
C ARG A 432 27.94 -17.83 -3.40
N ASN A 433 27.99 -18.06 -2.08
CA ASN A 433 27.55 -19.31 -1.47
C ASN A 433 26.08 -19.60 -1.81
N GLN A 434 25.23 -18.57 -1.80
CA GLN A 434 23.82 -18.71 -2.17
C GLN A 434 23.64 -19.09 -3.65
N ALA A 435 24.40 -18.47 -4.56
CA ALA A 435 24.35 -18.79 -5.99
C ALA A 435 24.75 -20.26 -6.24
N GLU A 436 25.79 -20.73 -5.55
CA GLU A 436 26.25 -22.13 -5.61
C GLU A 436 25.19 -23.11 -5.09
N GLU A 437 24.49 -22.77 -3.99
CA GLU A 437 23.38 -23.59 -3.48
C GLU A 437 22.19 -23.63 -4.46
N ALA A 438 21.82 -22.49 -5.05
CA ALA A 438 20.72 -22.40 -6.00
C ALA A 438 21.02 -23.12 -7.32
N GLU A 439 22.27 -23.07 -7.80
CA GLU A 439 22.73 -23.87 -8.94
C GLU A 439 22.66 -25.37 -8.63
N ALA A 440 23.19 -25.80 -7.48
CA ALA A 440 23.12 -27.20 -7.07
C ALA A 440 21.68 -27.72 -6.95
N ALA A 441 20.76 -26.89 -6.42
CA ALA A 441 19.35 -27.23 -6.33
C ALA A 441 18.71 -27.40 -7.73
N ARG A 442 18.98 -26.48 -8.67
CA ARG A 442 18.51 -26.57 -10.06
C ARG A 442 19.01 -27.84 -10.74
N ASP A 443 20.29 -28.17 -10.60
CA ASP A 443 20.89 -29.38 -11.17
C ASP A 443 20.27 -30.66 -10.60
N LEU A 444 19.97 -30.69 -9.30
CA LEU A 444 19.27 -31.81 -8.66
C LEU A 444 17.85 -31.96 -9.19
N ILE A 445 17.12 -30.85 -9.37
CA ILE A 445 15.75 -30.85 -9.92
C ILE A 445 15.74 -31.41 -11.34
N GLU A 446 16.61 -30.93 -12.23
CA GLU A 446 16.68 -31.40 -13.62
C GLU A 446 17.06 -32.89 -13.68
N ARG A 447 18.05 -33.33 -12.89
CA ARG A 447 18.40 -34.77 -12.82
C ARG A 447 17.27 -35.62 -12.27
N ALA A 448 16.47 -35.12 -11.32
CA ALA A 448 15.34 -35.85 -10.77
C ALA A 448 14.17 -36.00 -11.75
N ARG A 449 14.14 -35.26 -12.87
CA ARG A 449 13.15 -35.45 -13.94
C ARG A 449 13.44 -36.68 -14.80
N THR A 450 14.71 -37.05 -14.96
CA THR A 450 15.14 -38.15 -15.85
C THR A 450 15.61 -39.39 -15.09
N ALA A 451 16.04 -39.24 -13.84
CA ALA A 451 16.52 -40.32 -12.98
C ALA A 451 15.64 -40.51 -11.74
N SER A 452 15.89 -41.59 -10.98
CA SER A 452 15.18 -41.84 -9.71
C SER A 452 15.48 -40.71 -8.69
N PRO A 453 14.46 -39.95 -8.23
CA PRO A 453 14.67 -38.84 -7.29
C PRO A 453 15.40 -39.27 -6.01
N TRP A 454 15.05 -40.45 -5.48
CA TRP A 454 15.71 -41.04 -4.31
C TRP A 454 17.21 -41.21 -4.48
N ARG A 455 17.66 -41.78 -5.61
CA ARG A 455 19.09 -41.97 -5.88
C ARG A 455 19.80 -40.64 -6.16
N THR A 456 19.10 -39.73 -6.84
CA THR A 456 19.63 -38.40 -7.20
C THR A 456 19.92 -37.56 -5.95
N PHE A 457 18.99 -37.55 -4.98
CA PHE A 457 19.08 -36.72 -3.79
C PHE A 457 19.98 -37.31 -2.69
N GLN A 458 20.20 -38.64 -2.66
CA GLN A 458 20.99 -39.29 -1.61
C GLN A 458 22.43 -38.76 -1.48
N LYS A 459 23.00 -38.21 -2.56
CA LYS A 459 24.37 -37.70 -2.59
C LYS A 459 24.52 -36.25 -2.08
N GLU A 460 23.41 -35.51 -1.95
CA GLU A 460 23.45 -34.14 -1.45
C GLU A 460 23.41 -34.16 0.08
N ASN A 461 24.29 -33.38 0.71
CA ASN A 461 24.46 -33.32 2.16
C ASN A 461 24.07 -31.95 2.74
N ARG A 462 23.85 -30.94 1.89
CA ARG A 462 23.46 -29.60 2.33
C ARG A 462 21.95 -29.53 2.50
N PHE A 463 21.51 -29.23 3.73
CA PHE A 463 20.10 -29.08 4.05
C PHE A 463 19.44 -27.96 3.23
N ALA A 464 20.09 -26.80 3.10
CA ALA A 464 19.57 -25.64 2.37
C ALA A 464 19.26 -25.95 0.89
N VAL A 465 20.17 -26.67 0.21
CA VAL A 465 19.95 -27.13 -1.17
C VAL A 465 18.72 -28.03 -1.25
N MET A 466 18.59 -29.01 -0.35
CA MET A 466 17.44 -29.91 -0.34
C MET A 466 16.12 -29.19 0.01
N ALA A 467 16.16 -28.16 0.85
CA ALA A 467 15.00 -27.32 1.14
C ALA A 467 14.53 -26.55 -0.11
N GLN A 468 15.46 -25.99 -0.89
CA GLN A 468 15.12 -25.35 -2.17
C GLN A 468 14.53 -26.35 -3.18
N VAL A 469 15.11 -27.56 -3.28
CA VAL A 469 14.58 -28.65 -4.12
C VAL A 469 13.14 -29.00 -3.70
N ALA A 470 12.91 -29.21 -2.41
CA ALA A 470 11.59 -29.60 -1.88
C ALA A 470 10.52 -28.52 -2.08
N ASN A 471 10.90 -27.23 -2.04
CA ASN A 471 9.99 -26.10 -2.20
C ASN A 471 9.69 -25.77 -3.69
N PHE A 472 10.35 -26.43 -4.64
CA PHE A 472 10.12 -26.17 -6.07
C PHE A 472 8.74 -26.65 -6.52
N ALA A 473 7.86 -25.71 -6.91
CA ALA A 473 6.47 -25.99 -7.27
C ALA A 473 6.33 -27.04 -8.40
N GLY A 474 7.22 -26.99 -9.40
CA GLY A 474 7.20 -27.90 -10.56
C GLY A 474 7.71 -29.32 -10.28
N LEU A 475 8.05 -29.66 -9.03
CA LEU A 475 8.55 -30.98 -8.67
C LEU A 475 7.40 -32.01 -8.60
N SER A 476 7.61 -33.22 -9.12
CA SER A 476 6.60 -34.29 -9.03
C SER A 476 6.33 -34.71 -7.57
N PRO A 477 5.13 -35.22 -7.23
CA PRO A 477 4.83 -35.64 -5.85
C PRO A 477 5.84 -36.66 -5.30
N LYS A 478 6.27 -37.63 -6.12
CA LYS A 478 7.28 -38.64 -5.75
C LYS A 478 8.63 -37.99 -5.42
N ALA A 479 9.03 -36.98 -6.19
CA ALA A 479 10.28 -36.26 -5.96
C ALA A 479 10.20 -35.35 -4.72
N ARG A 480 9.06 -34.69 -4.46
CA ARG A 480 8.85 -33.94 -3.19
C ARG A 480 8.97 -34.84 -1.96
N TRP A 481 8.39 -36.05 -2.03
CA TRP A 481 8.54 -37.07 -0.98
C TRP A 481 9.99 -37.51 -0.77
N ALA A 482 10.73 -37.75 -1.85
CA ALA A 482 12.15 -38.10 -1.75
C ALA A 482 12.99 -36.95 -1.17
N ALA A 483 12.69 -35.70 -1.56
CA ALA A 483 13.40 -34.52 -1.07
C ALA A 483 13.18 -34.29 0.43
N THR A 484 11.92 -34.31 0.89
CA THR A 484 11.57 -34.17 2.31
C THR A 484 12.11 -35.32 3.16
N SER A 485 12.12 -36.55 2.63
CA SER A 485 12.77 -37.70 3.29
C SER A 485 14.26 -37.50 3.47
N ARG A 486 14.97 -36.98 2.45
CA ARG A 486 16.39 -36.64 2.57
C ARG A 486 16.62 -35.49 3.55
N MET A 487 15.77 -34.47 3.55
CA MET A 487 15.83 -33.40 4.56
C MET A 487 15.69 -33.93 5.98
N LYS A 488 14.85 -34.96 6.20
CA LYS A 488 14.73 -35.63 7.51
C LYS A 488 16.04 -36.27 7.99
N GLU A 489 16.82 -36.82 7.07
CA GLU A 489 18.14 -37.40 7.39
C GLU A 489 19.19 -36.32 7.70
N LEU A 490 19.05 -35.13 7.10
CA LEU A 490 20.00 -34.03 7.21
C LEU A 490 19.71 -33.07 8.38
N ALA A 491 18.46 -32.98 8.83
CA ALA A 491 18.03 -31.99 9.80
C ALA A 491 18.72 -32.17 11.17
N ASP A 492 19.60 -31.24 11.53
CA ASP A 492 20.39 -31.28 12.77
C ASP A 492 19.91 -30.28 13.84
N THR A 493 19.38 -29.14 13.41
CA THR A 493 18.89 -28.06 14.28
C THR A 493 17.37 -28.09 14.48
N PRO A 494 16.84 -27.51 15.57
CA PRO A 494 15.40 -27.33 15.80
C PRO A 494 14.69 -26.66 14.60
N GLU A 495 15.31 -25.66 13.98
CA GLU A 495 14.76 -24.89 12.86
C GLU A 495 14.66 -25.74 11.59
N GLN A 496 15.71 -26.48 11.25
CA GLN A 496 15.71 -27.39 10.11
C GLN A 496 14.64 -28.48 10.26
N LYS A 497 14.44 -28.98 11.48
CA LYS A 497 13.37 -29.94 11.77
C LYS A 497 11.98 -29.33 11.52
N ILE A 498 11.72 -28.09 11.96
CA ILE A 498 10.45 -27.40 11.65
C ILE A 498 10.30 -27.15 10.15
N GLN A 499 11.35 -26.68 9.45
CA GLN A 499 11.28 -26.41 8.02
C GLN A 499 10.95 -27.68 7.21
N ARG A 500 11.53 -28.82 7.57
CA ARG A 500 11.14 -30.14 7.05
C ARG A 500 9.67 -30.44 7.34
N ILE A 501 9.22 -30.30 8.60
CA ILE A 501 7.83 -30.57 8.98
C ILE A 501 6.86 -29.74 8.14
N LEU A 502 7.12 -28.45 7.96
CA LEU A 502 6.28 -27.55 7.17
C LEU A 502 6.15 -28.01 5.71
N LEU A 503 7.25 -28.46 5.09
CA LEU A 503 7.21 -28.99 3.73
C LEU A 503 6.47 -30.34 3.64
N GLU A 504 6.60 -31.21 4.66
CA GLU A 504 5.82 -32.46 4.75
C GLU A 504 4.32 -32.20 4.96
N LEU A 505 3.97 -31.25 5.83
CA LEU A 505 2.59 -30.77 6.00
C LEU A 505 2.06 -30.20 4.68
N GLY A 506 2.85 -29.42 3.97
CA GLY A 506 2.54 -28.91 2.63
C GLY A 506 2.25 -30.02 1.60
N ASN A 507 2.91 -31.18 1.69
CA ASN A 507 2.61 -32.32 0.82
C ASN A 507 1.24 -32.96 1.11
N TYR A 508 0.76 -32.90 2.35
CA TYR A 508 -0.55 -33.45 2.73
C TYR A 508 -1.69 -32.42 2.61
N LEU A 509 -1.42 -31.18 2.99
CA LEU A 509 -2.41 -30.12 3.17
C LEU A 509 -2.27 -28.98 2.15
N GLY A 510 -1.29 -29.01 1.24
CA GLY A 510 -1.19 -28.05 0.14
C GLY A 510 -2.16 -28.37 -1.01
N GLY A 511 -2.45 -27.38 -1.87
CA GLY A 511 -3.45 -27.51 -2.93
C GLY A 511 -3.09 -28.52 -4.05
N GLN A 512 -1.81 -28.78 -4.27
CA GLN A 512 -1.31 -29.67 -5.34
C GLN A 512 -1.18 -31.12 -4.84
N GLY A 513 -2.28 -31.87 -4.73
CA GLY A 513 -2.22 -33.33 -4.49
C GLY A 513 -3.29 -33.96 -3.60
N ARG A 514 -4.23 -33.18 -3.05
CA ARG A 514 -5.20 -33.70 -2.06
C ARG A 514 -6.18 -34.77 -2.60
N LYS A 515 -6.36 -34.88 -3.92
CA LYS A 515 -7.26 -35.89 -4.52
C LYS A 515 -6.79 -37.34 -4.36
N ARG A 516 -5.54 -37.59 -3.93
CA ARG A 516 -4.96 -38.94 -3.75
C ARG A 516 -4.12 -39.03 -2.47
N LEU A 517 -4.70 -38.61 -1.34
CA LEU A 517 -4.05 -38.76 -0.04
C LEU A 517 -4.02 -40.25 0.38
N PRO A 518 -2.93 -40.71 1.02
CA PRO A 518 -2.90 -42.01 1.68
C PRO A 518 -3.99 -42.13 2.76
N ASN A 519 -4.48 -43.35 3.02
CA ASN A 519 -5.50 -43.60 4.06
C ASN A 519 -5.02 -43.23 5.47
N ASP A 520 -3.70 -43.24 5.72
CA ASP A 520 -3.08 -42.87 7.00
C ASP A 520 -2.66 -41.39 7.06
N ALA A 521 -3.04 -40.56 6.08
CA ALA A 521 -2.65 -39.16 6.02
C ALA A 521 -3.07 -38.35 7.26
N CYS A 522 -4.26 -38.58 7.79
CA CYS A 522 -4.76 -37.89 8.99
C CYS A 522 -3.82 -38.10 10.18
N THR A 523 -3.50 -39.36 10.51
CA THR A 523 -2.61 -39.72 11.63
C THR A 523 -1.19 -39.21 11.42
N ARG A 524 -0.68 -39.20 10.19
CA ARG A 524 0.64 -38.66 9.87
C ARG A 524 0.72 -37.16 10.09
N VAL A 525 -0.29 -36.41 9.63
CA VAL A 525 -0.37 -34.95 9.84
C VAL A 525 -0.45 -34.63 11.33
N GLU A 526 -1.29 -35.36 12.08
CA GLU A 526 -1.40 -35.18 13.54
C GLU A 526 -0.06 -35.42 14.25
N SER A 527 0.66 -36.48 13.88
CA SER A 527 2.00 -36.77 14.39
C SER A 527 3.00 -35.65 14.10
N LEU A 528 3.00 -35.12 12.87
CA LEU A 528 3.86 -34.00 12.46
C LEU A 528 3.57 -32.71 13.24
N LEU A 529 2.29 -32.39 13.45
CA LEU A 529 1.89 -31.22 14.24
C LEU A 529 2.31 -31.38 15.71
N ASN A 530 2.18 -32.57 16.28
CA ASN A 530 2.64 -32.85 17.64
C ASN A 530 4.17 -32.78 17.77
N GLU A 531 4.91 -33.29 16.79
CA GLU A 531 6.37 -33.15 16.72
C GLU A 531 6.76 -31.67 16.67
N ALA A 532 6.07 -30.86 15.85
CA ALA A 532 6.34 -29.43 15.77
C ALA A 532 6.07 -28.70 17.09
N LYS A 533 4.96 -29.01 17.78
CA LYS A 533 4.60 -28.39 19.08
C LYS A 533 5.62 -28.66 20.19
N GLN A 534 6.37 -29.76 20.10
CA GLN A 534 7.41 -30.12 21.08
C GLN A 534 8.80 -29.52 20.74
N ASN A 535 8.95 -28.91 19.56
CA ASN A 535 10.21 -28.38 19.08
C ASN A 535 10.46 -26.96 19.64
N SER A 536 11.68 -26.69 20.12
CA SER A 536 12.05 -25.39 20.70
C SER A 536 11.95 -24.20 19.73
N ALA A 537 11.98 -24.45 18.42
CA ALA A 537 11.82 -23.42 17.39
C ALA A 537 10.35 -23.13 17.02
N TYR A 538 9.36 -23.79 17.66
CA TYR A 538 7.94 -23.67 17.32
C TYR A 538 7.44 -22.22 17.22
N GLU A 539 7.74 -21.40 18.23
CA GLU A 539 7.28 -20.00 18.29
C GLU A 539 7.75 -19.17 17.10
N ASN A 540 8.91 -19.50 16.49
CA ASN A 540 9.39 -18.78 15.32
C ASN A 540 8.54 -19.01 14.07
N TRP A 541 7.81 -20.12 14.02
CA TRP A 541 7.01 -20.58 12.89
C TRP A 541 5.52 -20.72 13.25
N ARG A 542 5.10 -20.14 14.37
CA ARG A 542 3.78 -20.35 14.96
C ARG A 542 2.64 -20.03 14.00
N ALA A 543 2.73 -18.93 13.25
CA ALA A 543 1.72 -18.54 12.27
C ALA A 543 1.47 -19.65 11.21
N LEU A 544 2.54 -20.20 10.61
CA LEU A 544 2.44 -21.29 9.63
C LEU A 544 1.94 -22.59 10.23
N LEU A 545 2.41 -22.94 11.43
CA LEU A 545 2.02 -24.19 12.08
C LEU A 545 0.55 -24.16 12.49
N LEU A 546 0.06 -23.03 13.03
CA LEU A 546 -1.36 -22.82 13.30
C LEU A 546 -2.19 -22.80 12.01
N HIS A 547 -1.65 -22.26 10.92
CA HIS A 547 -2.30 -22.29 9.61
C HIS A 547 -2.48 -23.72 9.10
N PHE A 548 -1.46 -24.56 9.19
CA PHE A 548 -1.57 -25.99 8.87
C PHE A 548 -2.47 -26.76 9.84
N GLU A 549 -2.45 -26.44 11.13
CA GLU A 549 -3.35 -27.02 12.12
C GLU A 549 -4.82 -26.71 11.79
N ALA A 550 -5.12 -25.48 11.38
CA ALA A 550 -6.45 -25.09 10.92
C ALA A 550 -6.87 -25.86 9.66
N LYS A 551 -5.96 -26.03 8.68
CA LYS A 551 -6.21 -26.83 7.47
C LYS A 551 -6.43 -28.32 7.79
N HIS A 552 -5.71 -28.85 8.77
CA HIS A 552 -5.90 -30.21 9.26
C HIS A 552 -7.28 -30.39 9.90
N GLN A 553 -7.68 -29.48 10.80
CA GLN A 553 -9.02 -29.47 11.41
C GLN A 553 -10.12 -29.38 10.36
N LEU A 554 -9.93 -28.54 9.35
CA LEU A 554 -10.87 -28.43 8.23
C LEU A 554 -10.97 -29.72 7.41
N ALA A 555 -9.85 -30.40 7.17
CA ALA A 555 -9.82 -31.70 6.50
C ALA A 555 -10.43 -32.84 7.33
N MET A 556 -10.59 -32.63 8.65
CA MET A 556 -11.34 -33.51 9.56
C MET A 556 -12.82 -33.11 9.72
N ASP A 557 -13.31 -32.17 8.90
CA ASP A 557 -14.68 -31.63 8.98
C ASP A 557 -14.98 -30.77 10.22
N ASP A 558 -13.94 -30.30 10.93
CA ASP A 558 -14.08 -29.47 12.13
C ASP A 558 -13.92 -27.97 11.82
N ILE A 559 -14.94 -27.38 11.19
CA ILE A 559 -14.94 -25.96 10.78
C ILE A 559 -14.76 -25.01 11.98
N ASN A 560 -15.38 -25.31 13.12
CA ASN A 560 -15.39 -24.40 14.27
C ASN A 560 -13.99 -24.25 14.88
N ASN A 561 -13.28 -25.36 15.09
CA ASN A 561 -11.90 -25.29 15.55
C ASN A 561 -10.98 -24.74 14.46
N ALA A 562 -11.20 -25.07 13.18
CA ALA A 562 -10.45 -24.50 12.07
C ALA A 562 -10.54 -22.97 12.06
N SER A 563 -11.75 -22.38 12.16
CA SER A 563 -11.95 -20.92 12.27
C SER A 563 -11.17 -20.30 13.43
N LYS A 564 -11.17 -20.96 14.60
CA LYS A 564 -10.43 -20.47 15.77
C LYS A 564 -8.92 -20.50 15.51
N SER A 565 -8.40 -21.60 14.97
CA SER A 565 -6.98 -21.77 14.66
C SER A 565 -6.52 -20.83 13.56
N PHE A 566 -7.33 -20.59 12.51
CA PHE A 566 -7.04 -19.58 11.48
C PHE A 566 -6.93 -18.17 12.07
N ARG A 567 -7.84 -17.78 12.98
CA ARG A 567 -7.75 -16.49 13.68
C ARG A 567 -6.50 -16.38 14.54
N GLN A 568 -6.13 -17.44 15.25
CA GLN A 568 -4.89 -17.47 16.03
C GLN A 568 -3.64 -17.41 15.12
N ALA A 569 -3.68 -18.05 13.96
CA ALA A 569 -2.62 -17.97 12.95
C ALA A 569 -2.49 -16.53 12.41
N LEU A 570 -3.62 -15.86 12.17
CA LEU A 570 -3.64 -14.46 11.71
C LEU A 570 -3.05 -13.52 12.76
N GLU A 571 -3.43 -13.68 14.03
CA GLU A 571 -2.86 -12.92 15.14
C GLU A 571 -1.35 -13.19 15.30
N ALA A 572 -0.92 -14.45 15.19
CA ALA A 572 0.50 -14.81 15.23
C ALA A 572 1.29 -14.23 14.04
N SER A 573 0.65 -13.98 12.90
CA SER A 573 1.28 -13.37 11.73
C SER A 573 1.65 -11.89 11.92
N ASP A 574 1.16 -11.24 12.99
CA ASP A 574 1.54 -9.87 13.36
C ASP A 574 2.86 -9.79 14.15
N GLU A 575 3.42 -10.92 14.59
CA GLU A 575 4.61 -10.92 15.46
C GLU A 575 5.93 -10.78 14.67
N LYS A 576 5.92 -11.23 13.40
CA LYS A 576 7.08 -11.35 12.50
C LYS A 576 6.66 -11.12 11.04
N ALA A 577 7.61 -10.83 10.15
CA ALA A 577 7.34 -10.77 8.73
C ALA A 577 7.43 -12.17 8.11
N TYR A 578 6.41 -12.55 7.34
CA TYR A 578 6.27 -13.86 6.70
C TYR A 578 5.97 -13.72 5.19
N GLY A 579 6.41 -12.62 4.58
CA GLY A 579 6.01 -12.27 3.21
C GLY A 579 4.48 -12.21 3.04
N THR A 580 3.93 -12.91 2.06
CA THR A 580 2.49 -12.91 1.72
C THR A 580 1.60 -13.75 2.65
N LEU A 581 2.19 -14.50 3.59
CA LEU A 581 1.45 -15.47 4.40
C LEU A 581 0.25 -14.86 5.13
N LYS A 582 0.38 -13.63 5.65
CA LYS A 582 -0.72 -12.95 6.35
C LYS A 582 -1.95 -12.78 5.45
N GLY A 583 -1.74 -12.49 4.18
CA GLY A 583 -2.82 -12.39 3.19
C GLY A 583 -3.46 -13.74 2.89
N GLU A 584 -2.64 -14.80 2.77
CA GLU A 584 -3.12 -16.18 2.58
C GLU A 584 -3.95 -16.67 3.77
N ILE A 585 -3.48 -16.45 5.00
CA ILE A 585 -4.23 -16.77 6.22
C ILE A 585 -5.52 -15.96 6.29
N ALA A 586 -5.49 -14.68 5.90
CA ALA A 586 -6.68 -13.83 5.90
C ALA A 586 -7.74 -14.29 4.87
N LEU A 587 -7.31 -14.73 3.69
CA LEU A 587 -8.19 -15.36 2.70
C LEU A 587 -8.82 -16.62 3.29
N ASP A 588 -8.03 -17.51 3.89
CA ASP A 588 -8.53 -18.75 4.51
C ASP A 588 -9.48 -18.46 5.68
N CYS A 589 -9.21 -17.42 6.48
CA CYS A 589 -10.11 -16.93 7.53
C CYS A 589 -11.46 -16.50 6.93
N LEU A 590 -11.43 -15.59 5.94
CA LEU A 590 -12.64 -15.07 5.32
C LEU A 590 -13.45 -16.21 4.69
N ALA A 591 -12.79 -17.05 3.89
CA ALA A 591 -13.35 -18.21 3.23
C ALA A 591 -14.07 -19.14 4.22
N THR A 592 -13.41 -19.48 5.33
CA THR A 592 -13.98 -20.35 6.37
C THR A 592 -15.16 -19.72 7.08
N GLU A 593 -15.10 -18.42 7.41
CA GLU A 593 -16.17 -17.71 8.10
C GLU A 593 -17.41 -17.52 7.21
N VAL A 594 -17.23 -17.31 5.90
CA VAL A 594 -18.34 -17.06 4.95
C VAL A 594 -18.84 -18.30 4.20
N ALA A 595 -18.16 -19.45 4.34
CA ALA A 595 -18.50 -20.70 3.63
C ALA A 595 -19.98 -21.09 3.72
N ASN A 596 -20.55 -20.97 4.93
CA ASN A 596 -21.96 -21.25 5.24
C ASN A 596 -22.54 -20.20 6.19
N GLN A 597 -22.13 -18.93 6.05
CA GLN A 597 -22.70 -17.81 6.82
C GLN A 597 -22.78 -16.56 5.95
N ARG A 598 -23.69 -15.64 6.31
CA ARG A 598 -23.79 -14.34 5.66
C ARG A 598 -22.53 -13.51 5.95
N LEU A 599 -22.07 -12.76 4.95
CA LEU A 599 -21.06 -11.72 5.16
C LEU A 599 -21.55 -10.72 6.22
N VAL A 600 -20.75 -10.50 7.26
CA VAL A 600 -20.97 -9.44 8.26
C VAL A 600 -19.84 -8.41 8.09
N PRO A 601 -20.06 -7.30 7.36
CA PRO A 601 -18.99 -6.38 6.99
C PRO A 601 -18.15 -5.92 8.19
N ASN A 602 -18.80 -5.51 9.28
CA ASN A 602 -18.13 -5.07 10.51
C ASN A 602 -17.17 -6.11 11.12
N ASN A 603 -17.47 -7.40 10.97
CA ASN A 603 -16.64 -8.48 11.54
C ASN A 603 -15.57 -8.96 10.56
N HIS A 604 -15.88 -8.93 9.26
CA HIS A 604 -15.06 -9.56 8.21
C HIS A 604 -14.13 -8.57 7.51
N GLU A 605 -14.35 -7.26 7.63
CA GLU A 605 -13.48 -6.21 7.06
C GLU A 605 -12.01 -6.34 7.54
N ARG A 606 -11.77 -6.91 8.73
CA ARG A 606 -10.40 -7.19 9.20
C ARG A 606 -9.64 -8.17 8.31
N TYR A 607 -10.32 -9.19 7.77
CA TYR A 607 -9.69 -10.16 6.88
C TYR A 607 -9.42 -9.50 5.53
N TYR A 608 -10.41 -8.77 5.01
CA TYR A 608 -10.25 -8.03 3.76
C TYR A 608 -9.12 -7.00 3.80
N ARG A 609 -8.96 -6.24 4.89
CA ARG A 609 -7.82 -5.33 5.07
C ARG A 609 -6.47 -6.05 5.06
N ALA A 610 -6.39 -7.23 5.68
CA ALA A 610 -5.20 -8.06 5.60
C ALA A 610 -4.97 -8.60 4.18
N MET A 611 -6.02 -8.98 3.43
CA MET A 611 -5.90 -9.39 2.03
C MET A 611 -5.39 -8.25 1.14
N LEU A 612 -5.92 -7.02 1.32
CA LEU A 612 -5.48 -5.81 0.61
C LEU A 612 -4.00 -5.52 0.83
N GLY A 613 -3.54 -5.62 2.08
CA GLY A 613 -2.15 -5.34 2.40
C GLY A 613 -1.18 -6.42 1.95
N TRP A 614 -1.55 -7.71 1.96
CA TRP A 614 -0.58 -8.79 2.01
C TRP A 614 -0.62 -9.74 0.81
N GLY A 615 -0.67 -9.15 -0.39
CA GLY A 615 -0.31 -9.82 -1.64
C GLY A 615 -1.39 -10.67 -2.29
N VAL A 616 -2.62 -10.70 -1.76
CA VAL A 616 -3.74 -11.49 -2.33
C VAL A 616 -4.17 -10.96 -3.69
N PHE A 617 -4.16 -9.63 -3.87
CA PHE A 617 -4.57 -8.98 -5.12
C PHE A 617 -3.38 -8.60 -6.02
N ASN A 618 -2.16 -9.07 -5.73
CA ASN A 618 -1.00 -8.75 -6.55
C ASN A 618 -1.23 -9.18 -8.01
N ASN A 619 -1.07 -8.24 -8.95
CA ASN A 619 -1.31 -8.42 -10.38
C ASN A 619 -2.75 -8.75 -10.78
N ARG A 620 -3.74 -8.43 -9.92
CA ARG A 620 -5.17 -8.60 -10.18
C ARG A 620 -5.93 -7.32 -9.85
N GLN A 621 -7.15 -7.21 -10.36
CA GLN A 621 -8.05 -6.12 -9.97
C GLN A 621 -8.35 -6.23 -8.48
N VAL A 622 -8.22 -5.13 -7.75
CA VAL A 622 -8.66 -5.04 -6.35
C VAL A 622 -10.18 -5.09 -6.33
N LEU A 623 -10.73 -6.09 -5.67
CA LEU A 623 -12.17 -6.27 -5.51
C LEU A 623 -12.63 -5.57 -4.23
N ASP A 624 -13.89 -5.15 -4.18
CA ASP A 624 -14.51 -4.71 -2.94
C ASP A 624 -14.66 -5.86 -1.93
N LEU A 625 -15.06 -5.56 -0.70
CA LEU A 625 -15.27 -6.56 0.35
C LEU A 625 -16.30 -7.64 -0.04
N TYR A 626 -17.36 -7.26 -0.75
CA TYR A 626 -18.48 -8.14 -1.09
C TYR A 626 -18.07 -9.15 -2.16
N ASP A 627 -17.44 -8.69 -3.24
CA ASP A 627 -16.94 -9.54 -4.31
C ASP A 627 -15.77 -10.41 -3.83
N SER A 628 -14.89 -9.87 -2.97
CA SER A 628 -13.84 -10.66 -2.30
C SER A 628 -14.42 -11.78 -1.44
N ALA A 629 -15.48 -11.51 -0.67
CA ALA A 629 -16.14 -12.53 0.14
C ALA A 629 -16.79 -13.61 -0.72
N ARG A 630 -17.39 -13.24 -1.86
CA ARG A 630 -17.97 -14.20 -2.81
C ARG A 630 -16.88 -15.12 -3.39
N GLU A 631 -15.76 -14.57 -3.84
CA GLU A 631 -14.63 -15.37 -4.32
C GLU A 631 -14.02 -16.24 -3.21
N ALA A 632 -13.91 -15.73 -1.99
CA ALA A 632 -13.43 -16.50 -0.85
C ALA A 632 -14.35 -17.69 -0.51
N ALA A 633 -15.68 -17.51 -0.62
CA ALA A 633 -16.62 -18.62 -0.44
C ALA A 633 -16.49 -19.68 -1.53
N ASP A 634 -16.27 -19.28 -2.79
CA ASP A 634 -16.03 -20.20 -3.90
C ASP A 634 -14.71 -20.98 -3.71
N TYR A 635 -13.64 -20.25 -3.39
CA TYR A 635 -12.33 -20.79 -3.01
C TYR A 635 -12.44 -21.80 -1.87
N PHE A 636 -13.28 -21.54 -0.86
CA PHE A 636 -13.50 -22.48 0.25
C PHE A 636 -13.91 -23.86 -0.26
N TRP A 637 -14.96 -23.91 -1.09
CA TRP A 637 -15.56 -25.16 -1.53
C TRP A 637 -14.76 -25.89 -2.61
N HIS A 638 -14.01 -25.17 -3.43
CA HIS A 638 -13.28 -25.74 -4.56
C HIS A 638 -11.81 -26.07 -4.26
N GLU A 639 -11.19 -25.38 -3.31
CA GLU A 639 -9.75 -25.49 -3.04
C GLU A 639 -9.41 -25.75 -1.57
N LEU A 640 -9.98 -24.98 -0.63
CA LEU A 640 -9.55 -25.02 0.77
C LEU A 640 -10.13 -26.21 1.56
N TYR A 641 -11.42 -26.49 1.43
CA TYR A 641 -12.11 -27.60 2.09
C TYR A 641 -11.89 -28.89 1.30
N THR A 642 -11.05 -29.77 1.81
CA THR A 642 -10.79 -31.08 1.20
C THR A 642 -10.68 -32.14 2.30
N PRO A 643 -11.75 -32.87 2.57
CA PRO A 643 -11.76 -33.89 3.63
C PRO A 643 -10.77 -35.02 3.37
N TYR A 644 -10.28 -35.63 4.45
CA TYR A 644 -9.48 -36.85 4.35
C TYR A 644 -10.28 -38.02 3.76
N PRO A 645 -9.60 -39.02 3.15
CA PRO A 645 -10.25 -40.24 2.71
C PRO A 645 -11.09 -40.89 3.83
N GLY A 646 -12.35 -41.20 3.52
CA GLY A 646 -13.30 -41.80 4.48
C GLY A 646 -14.24 -40.80 5.16
N ILE A 647 -14.04 -39.49 4.99
CA ILE A 647 -14.98 -38.45 5.44
C ILE A 647 -15.90 -38.06 4.29
N GLU A 648 -17.21 -38.04 4.53
CA GLU A 648 -18.19 -37.60 3.53
C GLU A 648 -18.13 -36.06 3.38
N PRO A 649 -17.85 -35.51 2.18
CA PRO A 649 -17.73 -34.07 2.02
C PRO A 649 -19.05 -33.34 2.23
N MET A 650 -19.01 -32.29 3.05
CA MET A 650 -20.11 -31.34 3.14
C MET A 650 -20.35 -30.63 1.81
N LYS A 651 -21.60 -30.22 1.61
CA LYS A 651 -22.04 -29.43 0.46
C LYS A 651 -22.52 -28.05 0.90
N PRO A 652 -22.38 -27.01 0.06
CA PRO A 652 -22.92 -25.68 0.34
C PRO A 652 -24.41 -25.72 0.66
N VAL A 653 -24.85 -24.93 1.65
CA VAL A 653 -26.29 -24.81 2.00
C VAL A 653 -27.13 -24.36 0.80
N SER A 654 -26.57 -23.52 -0.07
CA SER A 654 -27.18 -23.10 -1.33
C SER A 654 -27.44 -24.26 -2.30
N GLU A 655 -26.48 -25.18 -2.45
CA GLU A 655 -26.63 -26.37 -3.30
C GLU A 655 -27.67 -27.33 -2.70
N GLN A 656 -27.63 -27.54 -1.38
CA GLN A 656 -28.60 -28.38 -0.68
C GLN A 656 -30.02 -27.83 -0.80
N ALA A 657 -30.20 -26.51 -0.82
CA ALA A 657 -31.50 -25.88 -1.01
C ALA A 657 -32.07 -26.13 -2.41
N LEU A 658 -31.22 -26.36 -3.42
CA LEU A 658 -31.62 -26.61 -4.81
C LEU A 658 -31.87 -28.07 -5.15
N LYS A 659 -31.13 -28.98 -4.52
CA LYS A 659 -30.95 -30.36 -5.01
C LYS A 659 -32.27 -31.06 -5.35
N ASP A 660 -33.31 -30.88 -4.53
CA ASP A 660 -34.59 -31.57 -4.67
C ASP A 660 -35.59 -30.80 -5.56
N SER A 661 -35.45 -29.47 -5.68
CA SER A 661 -36.31 -28.67 -6.58
C SER A 661 -35.80 -28.66 -8.01
N PHE A 662 -34.49 -28.82 -8.21
CA PHE A 662 -33.87 -28.68 -9.53
C PHE A 662 -34.45 -29.67 -10.55
N GLY A 663 -34.66 -30.93 -10.18
CA GLY A 663 -35.28 -31.92 -11.06
C GLY A 663 -36.69 -31.54 -11.51
N LEU A 664 -37.49 -30.97 -10.60
CA LEU A 664 -38.87 -30.52 -10.87
C LEU A 664 -38.92 -29.29 -11.78
N ILE A 665 -38.00 -28.34 -11.57
CA ILE A 665 -37.87 -27.14 -12.41
C ILE A 665 -37.47 -27.53 -13.83
N MET A 666 -36.49 -28.42 -13.96
CA MET A 666 -35.96 -28.87 -15.26
C MET A 666 -36.95 -29.76 -16.02
N SER A 667 -37.81 -30.51 -15.34
CA SER A 667 -38.87 -31.31 -15.96
C SER A 667 -40.14 -30.51 -16.26
N GLY A 668 -40.30 -29.31 -15.70
CA GLY A 668 -41.51 -28.50 -15.82
C GLY A 668 -42.69 -28.99 -14.99
N ASP A 669 -42.45 -29.84 -13.98
CA ASP A 669 -43.49 -30.37 -13.08
C ASP A 669 -43.93 -29.32 -12.04
N LEU A 670 -44.77 -28.37 -12.48
CA LEU A 670 -45.30 -27.31 -11.62
C LEU A 670 -46.15 -27.83 -10.44
N PRO A 671 -47.05 -28.84 -10.60
CA PRO A 671 -47.78 -29.41 -9.47
C PRO A 671 -46.86 -30.07 -8.43
N GLY A 672 -45.86 -30.84 -8.88
CA GLY A 672 -44.85 -31.41 -8.01
C GLY A 672 -44.04 -30.34 -7.28
N LEU A 673 -43.66 -29.27 -8.00
CA LEU A 673 -42.96 -28.13 -7.41
C LEU A 673 -43.80 -27.40 -6.37
N GLU A 674 -45.11 -27.22 -6.58
CA GLU A 674 -46.00 -26.60 -5.61
C GLU A 674 -46.09 -27.44 -4.32
N ASN A 675 -46.22 -28.76 -4.44
CA ASN A 675 -46.20 -29.65 -3.27
C ASN A 675 -44.86 -29.57 -2.54
N TRP A 676 -43.76 -29.58 -3.29
CA TRP A 676 -42.43 -29.41 -2.72
C TRP A 676 -42.28 -28.09 -1.96
N ILE A 677 -42.80 -26.97 -2.49
CA ILE A 677 -42.79 -25.66 -1.81
C ILE A 677 -43.55 -25.77 -0.47
N LYS A 678 -44.72 -26.41 -0.45
CA LYS A 678 -45.50 -26.59 0.79
C LYS A 678 -44.72 -27.39 1.84
N ASP A 679 -44.14 -28.52 1.42
CA ASP A 679 -43.38 -29.42 2.28
C ASP A 679 -42.09 -28.79 2.81
N ASN A 680 -41.54 -27.81 2.08
CA ASN A 680 -40.31 -27.10 2.42
C ASN A 680 -40.52 -25.69 2.96
N SER A 681 -41.74 -25.32 3.37
CA SER A 681 -42.12 -23.98 3.83
C SER A 681 -41.14 -23.33 4.82
N ARG A 682 -40.56 -24.12 5.73
CA ARG A 682 -39.55 -23.66 6.70
C ARG A 682 -38.28 -23.10 6.05
N LYS A 683 -37.84 -23.64 4.90
CA LYS A 683 -36.65 -23.17 4.16
C LYS A 683 -36.79 -21.75 3.65
N PHE A 684 -38.03 -21.25 3.54
CA PHE A 684 -38.29 -19.90 3.05
C PHE A 684 -38.43 -18.84 4.15
N SER A 685 -38.46 -19.26 5.42
CA SER A 685 -38.71 -18.38 6.56
C SER A 685 -37.60 -17.35 6.83
N ASN A 686 -36.38 -17.62 6.36
CA ASN A 686 -35.18 -16.79 6.52
C ASN A 686 -34.30 -16.87 5.27
N SER A 687 -33.36 -15.94 5.12
CA SER A 687 -32.28 -16.04 4.13
C SER A 687 -31.45 -17.31 4.33
N LEU A 688 -30.91 -17.83 3.23
CA LEU A 688 -29.99 -18.95 3.25
C LEU A 688 -28.69 -18.54 3.97
N LYS A 689 -28.09 -19.51 4.65
CA LYS A 689 -26.78 -19.37 5.27
C LYS A 689 -25.68 -19.49 4.20
N CYS A 690 -25.59 -18.49 3.34
CA CYS A 690 -24.55 -18.35 2.32
C CYS A 690 -23.96 -16.94 2.40
N VAL A 691 -22.77 -16.74 1.82
CA VAL A 691 -22.05 -15.46 1.85
C VAL A 691 -22.90 -14.27 1.42
N THR A 692 -23.71 -14.47 0.38
CA THR A 692 -24.61 -13.46 -0.18
C THR A 692 -25.85 -13.23 0.68
N GLY A 693 -26.22 -14.15 1.57
CA GLY A 693 -27.48 -14.06 2.32
C GLY A 693 -28.72 -14.14 1.43
N ASP A 694 -28.62 -14.82 0.28
CA ASP A 694 -29.70 -14.96 -0.69
C ASP A 694 -30.92 -15.70 -0.10
N SER A 695 -32.11 -15.32 -0.53
CA SER A 695 -33.29 -16.18 -0.41
C SER A 695 -33.26 -17.30 -1.46
N VAL A 696 -34.09 -18.33 -1.30
CA VAL A 696 -34.22 -19.39 -2.33
C VAL A 696 -34.67 -18.79 -3.67
N LEU A 697 -35.60 -17.82 -3.63
CA LEU A 697 -36.05 -17.07 -4.80
C LEU A 697 -34.89 -16.33 -5.50
N MET A 698 -34.08 -15.58 -4.74
CA MET A 698 -32.92 -14.87 -5.29
C MET A 698 -31.92 -15.82 -5.94
N LEU A 699 -31.69 -16.96 -5.29
CA LEU A 699 -30.79 -17.97 -5.79
C LEU A 699 -31.29 -18.58 -7.12
N TRP A 700 -32.60 -18.84 -7.27
CA TRP A 700 -33.19 -19.27 -8.54
C TRP A 700 -33.08 -18.19 -9.63
N ILE A 701 -33.26 -16.91 -9.28
CA ILE A 701 -33.11 -15.78 -10.22
C ILE A 701 -31.66 -15.68 -10.71
N LYS A 702 -30.67 -15.70 -9.79
CA LYS A 702 -29.24 -15.61 -10.11
C LYS A 702 -28.76 -16.78 -10.98
N LEU A 703 -29.19 -18.01 -10.66
CA LEU A 703 -28.88 -19.20 -11.47
C LEU A 703 -29.46 -19.10 -12.89
N ARG A 704 -30.72 -18.68 -13.01
CA ARG A 704 -31.36 -18.48 -14.31
C ARG A 704 -30.67 -17.39 -15.12
N SER A 705 -30.32 -16.26 -14.49
CA SER A 705 -29.58 -15.18 -15.14
C SER A 705 -28.26 -15.69 -15.69
N HIS A 706 -27.48 -16.42 -14.88
CA HIS A 706 -26.22 -16.99 -15.32
C HIS A 706 -26.40 -17.96 -16.50
N PHE A 707 -27.44 -18.80 -16.47
CA PHE A 707 -27.76 -19.71 -17.56
C PHE A 707 -28.13 -18.97 -18.85
N ASN A 708 -28.99 -17.95 -18.74
CA ASN A 708 -29.44 -17.14 -19.87
C ASN A 708 -28.29 -16.39 -20.55
N ASP A 709 -27.31 -15.92 -19.79
CA ASP A 709 -26.12 -15.24 -20.34
C ASP A 709 -25.25 -16.15 -21.21
N GLN A 710 -25.23 -17.46 -20.94
CA GLN A 710 -24.44 -18.43 -21.71
C GLN A 710 -25.16 -18.94 -22.96
N LEU A 711 -26.50 -18.90 -22.97
CA LEU A 711 -27.32 -19.52 -24.01
C LEU A 711 -27.06 -18.95 -25.42
N PRO A 712 -26.97 -17.62 -25.65
CA PRO A 712 -26.63 -17.08 -26.97
C PRO A 712 -25.26 -17.54 -27.48
N LYS A 713 -24.29 -17.74 -26.58
CA LYS A 713 -22.96 -18.25 -26.95
C LYS A 713 -23.05 -19.71 -27.37
N LEU A 714 -23.75 -20.53 -26.59
CA LEU A 714 -24.00 -21.93 -26.93
C LEU A 714 -24.67 -22.07 -28.30
N ARG A 715 -25.69 -21.26 -28.59
CA ARG A 715 -26.38 -21.25 -29.88
C ARG A 715 -25.47 -20.88 -31.07
N ARG A 716 -24.49 -19.99 -30.86
CA ARG A 716 -23.54 -19.59 -31.91
C ARG A 716 -22.50 -20.67 -32.23
N ILE A 717 -22.10 -21.47 -31.24
CA ILE A 717 -21.03 -22.47 -31.37
C ILE A 717 -21.55 -23.89 -31.59
N ALA A 718 -22.83 -24.15 -31.31
CA ALA A 718 -23.43 -25.46 -31.41
C ALA A 718 -23.60 -25.89 -32.88
N PRO A 719 -23.16 -27.12 -33.25
CA PRO A 719 -23.43 -27.71 -34.55
C PRO A 719 -24.94 -27.89 -34.82
N ALA A 720 -25.35 -27.86 -36.09
CA ALA A 720 -26.75 -27.96 -36.50
C ALA A 720 -27.47 -29.25 -36.04
N GLU A 721 -26.73 -30.32 -35.78
CA GLU A 721 -27.24 -31.58 -35.23
C GLU A 721 -27.74 -31.48 -33.77
N PHE A 722 -27.37 -30.43 -33.04
CA PHE A 722 -27.82 -30.18 -31.65
C PHE A 722 -29.02 -29.21 -31.55
N GLU A 723 -29.71 -28.91 -32.67
CA GLU A 723 -30.85 -27.98 -32.68
C GLU A 723 -31.99 -28.46 -31.76
N SER A 724 -32.21 -29.77 -31.65
CA SER A 724 -33.24 -30.34 -30.78
C SER A 724 -32.92 -30.16 -29.29
N GLU A 725 -31.64 -30.25 -28.95
CA GLU A 725 -31.08 -30.05 -27.62
C GLU A 725 -31.12 -28.56 -27.24
N LEU A 726 -30.80 -27.67 -28.18
CA LEU A 726 -30.96 -26.22 -28.02
C LEU A 726 -32.42 -25.84 -27.76
N GLN A 727 -33.37 -26.42 -28.50
CA GLN A 727 -34.80 -26.18 -28.25
C GLN A 727 -35.25 -26.67 -26.87
N ARG A 728 -34.74 -27.82 -26.40
CA ARG A 728 -34.98 -28.29 -25.03
C ARG A 728 -34.42 -27.32 -24.00
N VAL A 729 -33.21 -26.82 -24.22
CA VAL A 729 -32.56 -25.81 -23.37
C VAL A 729 -33.35 -24.49 -23.35
N GLU A 730 -33.84 -24.02 -24.49
CA GLU A 730 -34.70 -22.84 -24.56
C GLU A 730 -36.03 -23.06 -23.81
N THR A 731 -36.62 -24.26 -23.92
CA THR A 731 -37.83 -24.64 -23.15
C THR A 731 -37.57 -24.59 -21.64
N ILE A 732 -36.40 -25.02 -21.18
CA ILE A 732 -36.00 -24.94 -19.76
C ILE A 732 -36.00 -23.49 -19.25
N THR A 733 -35.61 -22.51 -20.07
CA THR A 733 -35.64 -21.10 -19.62
C THR A 733 -37.05 -20.60 -19.31
N ILE A 734 -38.05 -21.13 -20.04
CA ILE A 734 -39.48 -20.84 -19.85
C ILE A 734 -39.98 -21.54 -18.59
N THR A 735 -39.69 -22.84 -18.42
CA THR A 735 -40.12 -23.60 -17.23
C THR A 735 -39.51 -23.01 -15.96
N TRP A 736 -38.26 -22.56 -16.01
CA TRP A 736 -37.60 -21.89 -14.89
C TRP A 736 -38.26 -20.56 -14.53
N ARG A 737 -38.66 -19.74 -15.53
CA ARG A 737 -39.42 -18.52 -15.26
C ARG A 737 -40.75 -18.85 -14.57
N GLN A 738 -41.47 -19.87 -15.04
CA GLN A 738 -42.72 -20.31 -14.42
C GLN A 738 -42.53 -20.79 -12.97
N ALA A 739 -41.45 -21.51 -12.70
CA ALA A 739 -41.08 -21.91 -11.34
C ALA A 739 -40.83 -20.71 -10.42
N ILE A 740 -40.14 -19.66 -10.92
CA ILE A 740 -39.92 -18.41 -10.18
C ILE A 740 -41.25 -17.71 -9.89
N LYS A 741 -42.16 -17.60 -10.87
CA LYS A 741 -43.50 -17.01 -10.68
C LYS A 741 -44.31 -17.79 -9.62
N LEU A 742 -44.27 -19.12 -9.68
CA LEU A 742 -44.93 -19.98 -8.71
C LEU A 742 -44.37 -19.74 -7.29
N LEU A 743 -43.05 -19.75 -7.13
CA LEU A 743 -42.43 -19.51 -5.82
C LEU A 743 -42.77 -18.12 -5.26
N ALA A 744 -42.68 -17.07 -6.09
CA ALA A 744 -43.04 -15.70 -5.71
C ALA A 744 -44.49 -15.61 -5.20
N SER A 745 -45.46 -16.20 -5.92
CA SER A 745 -46.88 -16.17 -5.53
C SER A 745 -47.23 -16.98 -4.28
N LYS A 746 -46.41 -17.99 -3.92
CA LYS A 746 -46.66 -18.85 -2.75
C LYS A 746 -45.90 -18.38 -1.52
N VAL A 747 -44.88 -17.53 -1.69
CA VAL A 747 -43.91 -17.16 -0.66
C VAL A 747 -43.57 -15.67 -0.76
N GLU A 748 -44.57 -14.82 -0.59
CA GLU A 748 -44.47 -13.35 -0.73
C GLU A 748 -43.34 -12.74 0.11
N LYS A 749 -43.10 -13.26 1.32
CA LYS A 749 -42.07 -12.76 2.25
C LYS A 749 -40.67 -12.69 1.60
N GLN A 750 -40.35 -13.57 0.63
CA GLN A 750 -39.04 -13.57 -0.02
C GLN A 750 -38.84 -12.44 -1.02
N LEU A 751 -39.91 -11.80 -1.51
CA LEU A 751 -39.85 -10.72 -2.49
C LEU A 751 -39.10 -9.49 -1.99
N ASN A 752 -39.09 -9.29 -0.66
CA ASN A 752 -38.50 -8.14 0.02
C ASN A 752 -37.26 -8.51 0.83
N TYR A 753 -36.71 -9.72 0.65
CA TYR A 753 -35.40 -10.05 1.21
C TYR A 753 -34.30 -9.36 0.41
N ALA A 754 -33.27 -8.94 1.12
CA ALA A 754 -32.11 -8.29 0.53
C ALA A 754 -30.87 -9.18 0.70
N ASP A 755 -30.04 -9.26 -0.33
CA ASP A 755 -28.74 -9.91 -0.23
C ASP A 755 -27.74 -9.03 0.54
N PHE A 756 -26.49 -9.47 0.56
CA PHE A 756 -25.36 -8.78 1.17
C PHE A 756 -25.00 -7.43 0.54
N LYS A 757 -25.47 -7.08 -0.67
CA LYS A 757 -25.32 -5.74 -1.26
C LYS A 757 -26.58 -4.88 -1.04
N GLY A 758 -27.60 -5.44 -0.39
CA GLY A 758 -28.90 -4.81 -0.21
C GLY A 758 -29.86 -5.01 -1.38
N GLN A 759 -29.50 -5.83 -2.38
CA GLN A 759 -30.33 -6.01 -3.58
C GLN A 759 -31.54 -6.91 -3.29
N THR A 760 -32.72 -6.53 -3.78
CA THR A 760 -33.95 -7.34 -3.66
C THR A 760 -34.19 -8.20 -4.91
N PRO A 761 -35.00 -9.28 -4.84
CA PRO A 761 -35.44 -10.02 -6.01
C PRO A 761 -35.96 -9.14 -7.15
N LEU A 762 -36.74 -8.10 -6.83
CA LEU A 762 -37.32 -7.17 -7.81
C LEU A 762 -36.22 -6.38 -8.53
N MET A 763 -35.21 -5.89 -7.82
CA MET A 763 -34.05 -5.22 -8.45
C MET A 763 -33.31 -6.16 -9.42
N LEU A 764 -33.11 -7.43 -9.03
CA LEU A 764 -32.39 -8.40 -9.88
C LEU A 764 -33.14 -8.71 -11.18
N VAL A 765 -34.46 -8.89 -11.12
CA VAL A 765 -35.26 -9.15 -12.34
C VAL A 765 -35.46 -7.89 -13.19
N ALA A 766 -35.51 -6.71 -12.56
CA ALA A 766 -35.54 -5.43 -13.25
C ALA A 766 -34.22 -5.15 -13.99
N GLU A 767 -33.08 -5.43 -13.37
CA GLU A 767 -31.77 -5.29 -14.02
C GLU A 767 -31.62 -6.25 -15.22
N ALA A 768 -32.17 -7.46 -15.12
CA ALA A 768 -32.22 -8.43 -16.20
C ALA A 768 -33.22 -8.07 -17.33
N GLY A 769 -34.05 -7.03 -17.16
CA GLY A 769 -35.08 -6.64 -18.12
C GLY A 769 -36.21 -7.67 -18.29
N ASP A 770 -36.50 -8.50 -17.27
CA ASP A 770 -37.56 -9.50 -17.33
C ASP A 770 -38.89 -8.91 -16.87
N ALA A 771 -39.51 -8.09 -17.74
CA ALA A 771 -40.77 -7.38 -17.47
C ALA A 771 -41.89 -8.29 -16.95
N GLU A 772 -41.95 -9.55 -17.42
CA GLU A 772 -42.94 -10.52 -16.94
C GLU A 772 -42.73 -10.92 -15.48
N LEU A 773 -41.48 -11.04 -15.02
CA LEU A 773 -41.18 -11.32 -13.62
C LEU A 773 -41.36 -10.06 -12.78
N VAL A 774 -41.00 -8.88 -13.29
CA VAL A 774 -41.25 -7.60 -12.62
C VAL A 774 -42.73 -7.43 -12.33
N GLN A 775 -43.60 -7.56 -13.34
CA GLN A 775 -45.05 -7.46 -13.15
C GLN A 775 -45.55 -8.49 -12.12
N CYS A 776 -45.13 -9.75 -12.26
CA CYS A 776 -45.53 -10.81 -11.34
C CYS A 776 -45.10 -10.54 -9.89
N PHE A 777 -43.92 -9.93 -9.69
CA PHE A 777 -43.40 -9.65 -8.35
C PHE A 777 -44.14 -8.45 -7.73
N LEU A 778 -44.40 -7.40 -8.51
CA LEU A 778 -45.21 -6.26 -8.08
C LEU A 778 -46.63 -6.71 -7.70
N ASP A 779 -47.28 -7.50 -8.55
CA ASP A 779 -48.62 -8.06 -8.29
C ASP A 779 -48.65 -8.96 -7.04
N ALA A 780 -47.52 -9.60 -6.71
CA ALA A 780 -47.34 -10.44 -5.53
C ALA A 780 -46.88 -9.67 -4.27
N GLY A 781 -46.81 -8.33 -4.33
CA GLY A 781 -46.50 -7.48 -3.18
C GLY A 781 -45.01 -7.20 -2.94
N ALA A 782 -44.16 -7.30 -3.98
CA ALA A 782 -42.80 -6.80 -3.91
C ALA A 782 -42.79 -5.27 -3.74
N ASP A 783 -41.95 -4.77 -2.85
CA ASP A 783 -41.77 -3.34 -2.60
C ASP A 783 -40.74 -2.76 -3.59
N PRO A 784 -41.15 -1.90 -4.55
CA PRO A 784 -40.25 -1.29 -5.52
C PRO A 784 -39.31 -0.22 -4.93
N ASP A 785 -39.62 0.27 -3.73
CA ASP A 785 -39.00 1.45 -3.12
C ASP A 785 -37.85 1.09 -2.16
N LEU A 786 -37.66 -0.19 -1.86
CA LEU A 786 -36.47 -0.65 -1.15
C LEU A 786 -35.20 -0.22 -1.91
N GLN A 787 -34.15 0.16 -1.18
CA GLN A 787 -32.87 0.59 -1.74
C GLN A 787 -31.74 -0.34 -1.30
N ASP A 788 -30.82 -0.60 -2.22
CA ASP A 788 -29.57 -1.29 -1.90
C ASP A 788 -28.60 -0.37 -1.13
N PHE A 789 -27.40 -0.85 -0.78
CA PHE A 789 -26.44 -0.04 -0.01
C PHE A 789 -25.86 1.15 -0.78
N GLU A 790 -26.03 1.21 -2.10
CA GLU A 790 -25.70 2.37 -2.93
C GLU A 790 -26.92 3.31 -3.10
N GLY A 791 -28.04 3.03 -2.44
CA GLY A 791 -29.27 3.81 -2.58
C GLY A 791 -30.01 3.55 -3.90
N ARG A 792 -29.74 2.46 -4.60
CA ARG A 792 -30.44 2.13 -5.86
C ARG A 792 -31.73 1.36 -5.58
N SER A 793 -32.82 1.81 -6.17
CA SER A 793 -34.13 1.13 -6.17
C SER A 793 -34.34 0.22 -7.40
N ALA A 794 -35.46 -0.50 -7.45
CA ALA A 794 -35.82 -1.30 -8.63
C ALA A 794 -35.95 -0.45 -9.92
N LEU A 795 -36.39 0.81 -9.79
CA LEU A 795 -36.46 1.75 -10.91
C LEU A 795 -35.08 2.07 -11.49
N HIS A 796 -34.05 2.26 -10.65
CA HIS A 796 -32.67 2.46 -11.12
C HIS A 796 -32.17 1.25 -11.92
N ALA A 797 -32.48 0.04 -11.46
CA ALA A 797 -32.14 -1.21 -12.13
C ALA A 797 -32.85 -1.35 -13.48
N ALA A 798 -34.14 -1.03 -13.54
CA ALA A 798 -34.93 -1.05 -14.78
C ALA A 798 -34.43 -0.05 -15.82
N VAL A 799 -34.09 1.17 -15.41
CA VAL A 799 -33.51 2.18 -16.31
C VAL A 799 -32.20 1.66 -16.92
N LYS A 800 -31.35 0.98 -16.14
CA LYS A 800 -30.11 0.37 -16.64
C LYS A 800 -30.32 -0.79 -17.61
N SER A 801 -31.47 -1.46 -17.58
CA SER A 801 -31.77 -2.62 -18.46
C SER A 801 -32.05 -2.22 -19.91
N HIS A 802 -32.45 -0.96 -20.16
CA HIS A 802 -33.01 -0.47 -21.43
C HIS A 802 -34.27 -1.19 -21.92
N ASP A 803 -34.89 -2.06 -21.11
CA ASP A 803 -36.12 -2.72 -21.49
C ASP A 803 -37.33 -1.84 -21.16
N LYS A 804 -37.97 -1.32 -22.23
CA LYS A 804 -39.11 -0.40 -22.10
C LYS A 804 -40.24 -0.98 -21.28
N ARG A 805 -40.55 -2.27 -21.47
CA ARG A 805 -41.64 -2.96 -20.76
C ARG A 805 -41.36 -3.06 -19.26
N THR A 806 -40.11 -3.27 -18.88
CA THR A 806 -39.66 -3.31 -17.49
C THR A 806 -39.76 -1.93 -16.84
N ILE A 807 -39.38 -0.88 -17.56
CA ILE A 807 -39.52 0.52 -17.12
C ILE A 807 -40.99 0.88 -16.93
N ASP A 808 -41.83 0.58 -17.93
CA ASP A 808 -43.27 0.85 -17.87
C ASP A 808 -43.93 0.05 -16.73
N ALA A 809 -43.62 -1.24 -16.58
CA ALA A 809 -44.19 -2.06 -15.50
C ALA A 809 -43.91 -1.49 -14.09
N LEU A 810 -42.74 -0.86 -13.88
CA LEU A 810 -42.42 -0.20 -12.61
C LEU A 810 -43.05 1.18 -12.49
N LEU A 811 -43.02 2.01 -13.53
CA LEU A 811 -43.55 3.38 -13.50
C LEU A 811 -45.08 3.44 -13.53
N ASP A 812 -45.73 2.44 -14.12
CA ASP A 812 -47.19 2.30 -14.14
C ASP A 812 -47.70 1.66 -12.83
N HIS A 813 -46.81 1.08 -12.02
CA HIS A 813 -47.10 0.66 -10.65
C HIS A 813 -46.80 1.82 -9.68
N PRO A 814 -47.54 1.97 -8.56
CA PRO A 814 -47.18 2.93 -7.53
C PRO A 814 -45.74 2.68 -7.02
N CYS A 815 -44.83 3.59 -7.32
CA CYS A 815 -43.45 3.61 -6.83
C CYS A 815 -42.95 5.06 -6.68
N ILE A 816 -41.92 5.26 -5.86
CA ILE A 816 -41.28 6.55 -5.64
C ILE A 816 -40.24 6.79 -6.74
N THR A 817 -40.49 7.78 -7.59
CA THR A 817 -39.66 8.11 -8.76
C THR A 817 -38.43 8.94 -8.43
N ASP A 818 -38.31 9.48 -7.21
CA ASP A 818 -37.27 10.42 -6.80
C ASP A 818 -36.32 9.89 -5.72
N LEU A 819 -36.33 8.59 -5.43
CA LEU A 819 -35.33 7.96 -4.58
C LEU A 819 -33.93 8.20 -5.16
N SER A 820 -32.99 8.64 -4.34
CA SER A 820 -31.64 8.96 -4.78
C SER A 820 -30.61 7.96 -4.26
N THR A 821 -29.57 7.71 -5.05
CA THR A 821 -28.39 6.96 -4.62
C THR A 821 -27.63 7.69 -3.50
N VAL A 822 -26.63 7.03 -2.91
CA VAL A 822 -25.71 7.65 -1.92
C VAL A 822 -25.01 8.89 -2.49
N ASP A 823 -24.75 8.92 -3.79
CA ASP A 823 -24.18 10.08 -4.50
C ASP A 823 -25.23 11.13 -4.89
N GLY A 824 -26.45 11.06 -4.34
CA GLY A 824 -27.53 12.00 -4.63
C GLY A 824 -28.18 11.84 -6.01
N ARG A 825 -27.81 10.81 -6.78
CA ARG A 825 -28.29 10.62 -8.16
C ARG A 825 -29.71 10.06 -8.17
N SER A 826 -30.60 10.72 -8.91
CA SER A 826 -31.97 10.23 -9.18
C SER A 826 -32.02 9.18 -10.30
N PRO A 827 -33.17 8.53 -10.54
CA PRO A 827 -33.34 7.65 -11.70
C PRO A 827 -33.12 8.38 -13.04
N MET A 828 -33.39 9.69 -13.11
CA MET A 828 -33.06 10.50 -14.30
C MET A 828 -31.55 10.64 -14.51
N HIS A 829 -30.76 10.85 -13.45
CA HIS A 829 -29.29 10.83 -13.58
C HIS A 829 -28.80 9.47 -14.09
N THR A 830 -29.44 8.38 -13.66
CA THR A 830 -29.14 7.04 -14.18
C THR A 830 -29.50 6.91 -15.65
N GLY A 831 -30.61 7.50 -16.10
CA GLY A 831 -31.01 7.58 -17.50
C GLY A 831 -30.00 8.34 -18.35
N ALA A 832 -29.53 9.50 -17.88
CA ALA A 832 -28.49 10.30 -18.53
C ALA A 832 -27.17 9.52 -18.63
N TRP A 833 -26.71 8.93 -17.52
CA TRP A 833 -25.47 8.14 -17.45
C TRP A 833 -25.52 6.86 -18.32
N SER A 834 -26.70 6.25 -18.48
CA SER A 834 -26.86 5.03 -19.30
C SER A 834 -27.27 5.32 -20.75
N GLY A 835 -27.51 6.58 -21.13
CA GLY A 835 -28.02 6.91 -22.47
C GLY A 835 -29.44 6.41 -22.74
N ASN A 836 -30.25 6.20 -21.69
CA ASN A 836 -31.60 5.67 -21.84
C ASN A 836 -32.64 6.79 -22.04
N GLY A 837 -32.75 7.29 -23.27
CA GLY A 837 -33.71 8.34 -23.64
C GLY A 837 -35.17 7.99 -23.33
N TYR A 838 -35.57 6.73 -23.49
CA TYR A 838 -36.95 6.31 -23.18
C TYR A 838 -37.29 6.48 -21.69
N ALA A 839 -36.36 6.09 -20.81
CA ALA A 839 -36.54 6.31 -19.38
C ALA A 839 -36.61 7.80 -19.03
N ILE A 840 -35.78 8.63 -19.67
CA ILE A 840 -35.80 10.09 -19.49
C ILE A 840 -37.16 10.66 -19.89
N ASP A 841 -37.66 10.33 -21.07
CA ASP A 841 -38.96 10.82 -21.56
C ASP A 841 -40.10 10.43 -20.60
N ARG A 842 -40.18 9.15 -20.19
CA ARG A 842 -41.21 8.69 -19.23
C ARG A 842 -41.07 9.34 -17.85
N LEU A 843 -39.85 9.56 -17.37
CA LEU A 843 -39.62 10.25 -16.11
C LEU A 843 -39.97 11.74 -16.20
N ILE A 844 -39.78 12.40 -17.34
CA ILE A 844 -40.19 13.80 -17.56
C ILE A 844 -41.72 13.90 -17.54
N GLU A 845 -42.42 12.95 -18.15
CA GLU A 845 -43.88 12.91 -18.15
C GLU A 845 -44.46 12.79 -16.73
N LEU A 846 -43.83 11.98 -15.87
CA LEU A 846 -44.33 11.69 -14.52
C LEU A 846 -43.75 12.59 -13.43
N SER A 847 -42.52 13.07 -13.58
CA SER A 847 -41.75 13.76 -12.54
C SER A 847 -40.73 14.75 -13.15
N PRO A 848 -41.21 15.78 -13.88
CA PRO A 848 -40.34 16.70 -14.63
C PRO A 848 -39.37 17.50 -13.74
N GLN A 849 -39.71 17.71 -12.47
CA GLN A 849 -38.84 18.37 -11.49
C GLN A 849 -37.48 17.67 -11.31
N LEU A 850 -37.38 16.38 -11.63
CA LEU A 850 -36.14 15.62 -11.49
C LEU A 850 -35.07 15.99 -12.51
N ALA A 851 -35.45 16.65 -13.62
CA ALA A 851 -34.52 17.14 -14.63
C ALA A 851 -33.60 18.25 -14.08
N TRP A 852 -34.03 18.92 -13.01
CA TRP A 852 -33.34 20.06 -12.39
C TRP A 852 -32.72 19.74 -11.02
N ARG A 853 -32.89 18.50 -10.54
CA ARG A 853 -32.32 18.07 -9.26
C ARG A 853 -30.82 17.87 -9.42
N ARG A 854 -30.04 18.40 -8.47
CA ARG A 854 -28.58 18.21 -8.43
C ARG A 854 -28.19 16.99 -7.61
N ASP A 855 -27.16 16.28 -8.06
CA ASP A 855 -26.50 15.20 -7.32
C ASP A 855 -25.44 15.74 -6.33
N SER A 856 -24.72 14.86 -5.64
CA SER A 856 -23.67 15.26 -4.68
C SER A 856 -22.45 15.94 -5.31
N HIS A 857 -22.30 15.88 -6.65
CA HIS A 857 -21.29 16.62 -7.40
C HIS A 857 -21.81 17.97 -7.91
N ASP A 858 -22.98 18.38 -7.43
CA ASP A 858 -23.68 19.59 -7.88
C ASP A 858 -24.01 19.55 -9.37
N MET A 859 -24.27 18.37 -9.95
CA MET A 859 -24.63 18.21 -11.37
C MET A 859 -26.09 17.82 -11.53
N THR A 860 -26.80 18.39 -12.50
CA THR A 860 -28.13 17.92 -12.94
C THR A 860 -28.00 16.76 -13.95
N PRO A 861 -29.08 16.01 -14.24
CA PRO A 861 -29.07 15.02 -15.32
C PRO A 861 -28.70 15.61 -16.68
N LEU A 862 -29.11 16.85 -16.96
CA LEU A 862 -28.80 17.57 -18.20
C LEU A 862 -27.31 17.86 -18.28
N GLU A 863 -26.76 18.55 -17.27
CA GLU A 863 -25.33 18.90 -17.22
C GLU A 863 -24.45 17.63 -17.25
N LEU A 864 -24.90 16.52 -16.65
CA LEU A 864 -24.20 15.24 -16.73
C LEU A 864 -24.18 14.68 -18.16
N ALA A 865 -25.29 14.74 -18.88
CA ALA A 865 -25.40 14.28 -20.27
C ALA A 865 -24.59 15.15 -21.23
N GLU A 866 -24.64 16.48 -21.06
CA GLU A 866 -23.83 17.44 -21.80
C GLU A 866 -22.34 17.18 -21.61
N LYS A 867 -21.90 17.04 -20.36
CA LYS A 867 -20.49 16.72 -20.06
C LYS A 867 -20.02 15.44 -20.74
N LEU A 868 -20.81 14.36 -20.68
CA LEU A 868 -20.48 13.10 -21.35
C LEU A 868 -20.48 13.24 -22.89
N CYS A 869 -21.25 14.16 -23.45
CA CYS A 869 -21.28 14.43 -24.88
C CYS A 869 -20.09 15.31 -25.33
N GLU A 870 -19.69 16.29 -24.52
CA GLU A 870 -18.64 17.27 -24.81
C GLU A 870 -17.22 16.75 -24.53
N GLU A 871 -17.05 15.79 -23.62
CA GLU A 871 -15.76 15.22 -23.23
C GLU A 871 -15.60 13.77 -23.78
N PRO A 872 -14.94 13.56 -24.94
CA PRO A 872 -14.78 12.22 -25.53
C PRO A 872 -14.02 11.24 -24.63
N ASP A 873 -13.08 11.74 -23.83
CA ASP A 873 -12.32 10.92 -22.88
C ASP A 873 -13.21 10.43 -21.73
N ALA A 874 -14.16 11.25 -21.26
CA ALA A 874 -15.11 10.87 -20.23
C ALA A 874 -16.12 9.82 -20.75
N LEU A 875 -16.57 9.97 -22.01
CA LEU A 875 -17.42 8.97 -22.67
C LEU A 875 -16.68 7.66 -22.94
N ALA A 876 -15.41 7.72 -23.35
CA ALA A 876 -14.57 6.55 -23.53
C ALA A 876 -14.35 5.81 -22.21
N TYR A 877 -14.06 6.54 -21.13
CA TYR A 877 -13.95 5.99 -19.79
C TYR A 877 -15.26 5.34 -19.33
N LEU A 878 -16.40 6.00 -19.50
CA LEU A 878 -17.72 5.45 -19.21
C LEU A 878 -17.96 4.14 -19.98
N ASN A 879 -17.67 4.12 -21.28
CA ASN A 879 -17.85 2.93 -22.11
C ASN A 879 -16.92 1.78 -21.68
N GLN A 880 -15.72 2.08 -21.22
CA GLN A 880 -14.83 1.08 -20.63
C GLN A 880 -15.43 0.48 -19.34
N GLU A 881 -16.03 1.30 -18.47
CA GLU A 881 -16.71 0.82 -17.26
C GLU A 881 -17.99 0.02 -17.57
N LEU A 882 -18.78 0.43 -18.56
CA LEU A 882 -19.94 -0.30 -19.05
C LEU A 882 -19.54 -1.65 -19.64
N GLU A 883 -18.44 -1.71 -20.40
CA GLU A 883 -17.91 -2.94 -20.98
C GLU A 883 -17.46 -3.93 -19.89
N LYS A 884 -16.78 -3.46 -18.83
CA LYS A 884 -16.44 -4.27 -17.65
C LYS A 884 -17.69 -4.88 -17.00
N GLN A 885 -18.80 -4.14 -17.01
CA GLN A 885 -20.10 -4.58 -16.50
C GLN A 885 -20.94 -5.37 -17.52
N LYS A 886 -20.40 -5.65 -18.73
CA LYS A 886 -21.08 -6.30 -19.86
C LYS A 886 -22.35 -5.57 -20.32
N ARG A 887 -22.36 -4.24 -20.19
CA ARG A 887 -23.48 -3.37 -20.59
C ARG A 887 -23.27 -2.78 -21.97
N LYS A 888 -24.37 -2.26 -22.54
CA LYS A 888 -24.33 -1.59 -23.85
C LYS A 888 -23.52 -0.29 -23.73
N PRO A 889 -22.65 0.02 -24.72
CA PRO A 889 -21.99 1.30 -24.77
C PRO A 889 -23.00 2.42 -25.04
N VAL A 890 -22.69 3.61 -24.55
CA VAL A 890 -23.41 4.85 -24.81
C VAL A 890 -22.73 5.58 -25.97
N TYR A 891 -23.50 6.01 -26.96
CA TYR A 891 -23.01 6.81 -28.06
C TYR A 891 -23.40 8.28 -27.91
N ALA A 892 -22.58 9.20 -28.42
CA ALA A 892 -22.87 10.64 -28.38
C ALA A 892 -24.26 10.98 -28.95
N LYS A 893 -24.68 10.27 -30.00
CA LYS A 893 -26.02 10.42 -30.59
C LYS A 893 -27.16 10.06 -29.62
N ASP A 894 -26.95 9.09 -28.73
CA ASP A 894 -27.95 8.73 -27.71
C ASP A 894 -28.08 9.88 -26.68
N LEU A 895 -26.95 10.52 -26.36
CA LEU A 895 -26.89 11.68 -25.47
C LEU A 895 -27.53 12.93 -26.10
N GLU A 896 -27.25 13.24 -27.37
CA GLU A 896 -27.84 14.38 -28.09
C GLU A 896 -29.38 14.36 -28.05
N GLY A 897 -29.96 13.17 -28.25
CA GLY A 897 -31.42 12.97 -28.20
C GLY A 897 -31.99 13.21 -26.80
N LEU A 898 -31.32 12.72 -25.75
CA LEU A 898 -31.81 12.86 -24.38
C LEU A 898 -31.55 14.26 -23.79
N ILE A 899 -30.48 14.95 -24.21
CA ILE A 899 -30.22 16.37 -23.89
C ILE A 899 -31.40 17.22 -24.36
N SER A 900 -31.83 17.02 -25.61
CA SER A 900 -32.99 17.72 -26.16
C SER A 900 -34.26 17.48 -25.32
N SER A 901 -34.49 16.26 -24.84
CA SER A 901 -35.62 15.97 -23.94
C SER A 901 -35.50 16.69 -22.59
N LEU A 902 -34.31 16.68 -21.99
CA LEU A 902 -34.05 17.28 -20.68
C LEU A 902 -34.12 18.83 -20.71
N GLU A 903 -33.61 19.48 -21.76
CA GLU A 903 -33.73 20.94 -21.95
C GLU A 903 -35.20 21.39 -22.01
N ASN A 904 -36.06 20.56 -22.59
CA ASN A 904 -37.48 20.84 -22.76
C ASN A 904 -38.32 20.43 -21.53
N ALA A 905 -37.71 19.91 -20.47
CA ALA A 905 -38.42 19.54 -19.26
C ALA A 905 -39.01 20.80 -18.58
N PRO A 906 -40.29 20.79 -18.16
CA PRO A 906 -40.89 21.98 -17.56
C PRO A 906 -40.18 22.38 -16.26
N MET A 907 -39.70 23.62 -16.20
CA MET A 907 -39.22 24.27 -14.98
C MET A 907 -40.41 24.51 -14.05
N ILE A 908 -40.44 23.82 -12.90
CA ILE A 908 -41.45 24.05 -11.87
C ILE A 908 -40.82 24.98 -10.82
N ASN A 909 -41.39 26.19 -10.68
CA ASN A 909 -41.01 27.22 -9.70
C ASN A 909 -41.18 26.75 -8.25
#